data_AF-A0A8H3NH45-F1
#
_entry.id   AF-A0A8H3NH45-F1
#
_cell.length_a   1.000
_cell.length_b   1.000
_cell.length_c   1.000
_cell.angle_alpha   90.00
_cell.angle_beta   90.00
_cell.angle_gamma   90.00
#
_symmetry.space_group_name_H-M   'P 1'
#
loop_
_entity.id
_entity.type
_entity.pdbx_description
1 polymer ?
#
loop_
_entity_poly.entity_id
_entity_poly.type
_entity_poly.pdbx_seq_one_letter_code
_entity_poly.pdbx_strand_id
1 'polypeptide(L)'
;MTATGVFVDVVGLSYCSGNTKGTTSNDFVYKYNPGAKVTFSIGELVLGHCEGRPTTTISNLMPNNISIYDPRSVNRARLLFSLSVGQGFETPVHIDRHVEAVINQHKDEINLDSENLSDLDRPLNKICDILGLRPKSVHHTRNHLRREAAGFKVLRDFQIASPDGGYVLADVYLPLQPKGRFPVLLSCTLYGRRIPWGGPDLNDDRDILAFELAEDEWHSTEAGTELHLPDRGPWSEYFRTQRGFENIATFNTFSYVPKGYAMVKMDPKGVSETPGRRWEPGQLAGDFYAVCEWCASQPWSNGNVALVGSSYGANTQWAVAGLKPKGLKCFVPYASKSLSQPGPWCQRRTLAKRLAADVDSYRDAAYIGGVPSTLYLENWFARVRGVSPKWQDHLDVENIMKNNPTFNTIWAMMESKPEASIEIPCFLAASQIFMIHGRGAYEAWMARRPDNTHLQLVDSDYYSWPNREAAGKILEFLNHHLKTEDCFAPEPVGIQMRLGNQKWYWRKEPDWPVPGTEYIKWFLHPDQTLTTTPPALGTTEKRFTYSAHKPSAGNSGVSFYSLPFEEDVEMAGHFAATLCISSTAPDADVVVLAWAIDEHGRAVAYGANSSEPEPLAKGFLRVSHRKTDPERSLPWRPWHTHLQDHLLPLQGPNDVVEITVEIMPAAARIRKGWSLRVDICPSEYQPNLPGYKAPSMRLWYGETHDQDALDTVHVGGSRTNFLMCPVVPRSENYPGCIT
;
A
#
# COMPACT_ATOMS: atom_id res chain seq x y z
N MET A 1 46.87 -11.86 -18.94
CA MET A 1 45.83 -11.49 -19.92
C MET A 1 45.20 -10.19 -19.47
N THR A 2 44.81 -9.31 -20.40
CA THR A 2 44.08 -8.07 -20.08
C THR A 2 42.59 -8.37 -20.02
N ALA A 3 41.95 -7.99 -18.92
CA ALA A 3 40.51 -8.10 -18.71
C ALA A 3 39.80 -6.78 -19.04
N THR A 4 38.48 -6.83 -19.12
CA THR A 4 37.61 -5.66 -19.31
C THR A 4 36.71 -5.46 -18.10
N GLY A 5 36.47 -4.20 -17.73
CA GLY A 5 35.52 -3.80 -16.71
C GLY A 5 34.62 -2.68 -17.23
N VAL A 6 33.53 -2.41 -16.54
CA VAL A 6 32.64 -1.27 -16.81
C VAL A 6 32.82 -0.23 -15.71
N PHE A 7 33.09 1.03 -16.06
CA PHE A 7 32.94 2.14 -15.12
C PHE A 7 31.54 2.70 -15.30
N VAL A 8 30.64 2.51 -14.32
CA VAL A 8 29.21 2.76 -14.48
C VAL A 8 28.95 4.19 -14.97
N ASP A 9 28.22 4.29 -16.09
CA ASP A 9 27.64 5.51 -16.66
C ASP A 9 28.61 6.68 -16.94
N VAL A 10 29.90 6.39 -17.23
CA VAL A 10 30.85 7.41 -17.71
C VAL A 10 31.53 7.00 -19.01
N VAL A 11 31.37 7.84 -20.04
CA VAL A 11 32.08 7.76 -21.33
C VAL A 11 33.25 8.74 -21.33
N GLY A 12 34.39 8.35 -21.89
CA GLY A 12 35.56 9.22 -22.04
C GLY A 12 36.46 9.34 -20.80
N LEU A 13 36.16 8.66 -19.69
CA LEU A 13 36.96 8.71 -18.47
C LEU A 13 38.33 8.07 -18.68
N SER A 14 39.40 8.83 -18.45
CA SER A 14 40.77 8.33 -18.62
C SER A 14 41.11 7.30 -17.55
N TYR A 15 41.78 6.22 -17.94
CA TYR A 15 42.24 5.17 -17.05
C TYR A 15 43.67 4.72 -17.33
N CYS A 16 44.37 4.28 -16.30
CA CYS A 16 45.73 3.75 -16.35
C CYS A 16 45.87 2.50 -15.46
N SER A 17 46.27 1.38 -16.05
CA SER A 17 46.46 0.06 -15.42
C SER A 17 47.81 -0.52 -15.82
N GLY A 18 48.87 -0.12 -15.12
CA GLY A 18 50.26 -0.41 -15.52
C GLY A 18 50.57 0.21 -16.88
N ASN A 19 50.95 -0.61 -17.87
CA ASN A 19 51.21 -0.14 -19.24
C ASN A 19 49.94 0.05 -20.08
N THR A 20 48.76 -0.35 -19.59
CA THR A 20 47.49 -0.17 -20.33
C THR A 20 46.89 1.18 -19.99
N LYS A 21 46.67 2.03 -21.00
CA LYS A 21 46.02 3.34 -20.87
C LYS A 21 44.92 3.49 -21.92
N GLY A 22 43.91 4.30 -21.63
CA GLY A 22 42.83 4.63 -22.56
C GLY A 22 41.74 5.46 -21.90
N THR A 23 40.62 5.62 -22.59
CA THR A 23 39.38 6.22 -22.07
C THR A 23 38.23 5.21 -22.10
N THR A 24 37.23 5.35 -21.22
CA THR A 24 36.05 4.48 -21.24
C THR A 24 35.28 4.63 -22.56
N SER A 25 34.83 3.51 -23.12
CA SER A 25 34.06 3.49 -24.38
C SER A 25 32.62 4.03 -24.21
N ASN A 26 31.88 4.11 -25.30
CA ASN A 26 30.43 4.42 -25.27
C ASN A 26 29.64 3.38 -24.45
N ASP A 27 30.04 2.11 -24.47
CA ASP A 27 29.53 1.04 -23.59
C ASP A 27 30.17 1.05 -22.18
N PHE A 28 30.81 2.16 -21.81
CA PHE A 28 31.46 2.40 -20.53
C PHE A 28 32.64 1.46 -20.17
N VAL A 29 33.22 0.77 -21.17
CA VAL A 29 34.22 -0.27 -20.95
C VAL A 29 35.63 0.31 -20.80
N TYR A 30 36.36 -0.17 -19.79
CA TYR A 30 37.80 0.03 -19.63
C TYR A 30 38.56 -1.30 -19.60
N LYS A 31 39.88 -1.25 -19.79
CA LYS A 31 40.79 -2.42 -19.79
C LYS A 31 41.70 -2.39 -18.57
N TYR A 32 41.90 -3.54 -17.94
CA TYR A 32 42.81 -3.67 -16.79
C TYR A 32 43.54 -5.02 -16.79
N ASN A 33 44.63 -5.10 -16.02
CA ASN A 33 45.27 -6.38 -15.72
C ASN A 33 44.71 -6.90 -14.39
N PRO A 34 44.22 -8.15 -14.28
CA PRO A 34 43.70 -8.68 -13.02
C PRO A 34 44.70 -8.53 -11.86
N GLY A 35 44.22 -8.13 -10.69
CA GLY A 35 45.06 -7.80 -9.52
C GLY A 35 45.82 -6.47 -9.60
N ALA A 36 45.77 -5.76 -10.74
CA ALA A 36 46.44 -4.47 -10.88
C ALA A 36 45.57 -3.30 -10.42
N LYS A 37 46.26 -2.30 -9.87
CA LYS A 37 45.71 -0.98 -9.56
C LYS A 37 45.37 -0.24 -10.86
N VAL A 38 44.16 0.31 -10.92
CA VAL A 38 43.64 1.15 -11.99
C VAL A 38 43.37 2.55 -11.44
N THR A 39 44.08 3.53 -11.97
CA THR A 39 43.86 4.95 -11.67
C THR A 39 42.93 5.55 -12.70
N PHE A 40 41.96 6.36 -12.27
CA PHE A 40 41.02 7.08 -13.14
C PHE A 40 41.20 8.59 -13.03
N SER A 41 41.10 9.32 -14.13
CA SER A 41 41.29 10.78 -14.19
C SER A 41 40.39 11.46 -15.22
N ILE A 42 40.22 12.76 -15.06
CA ILE A 42 39.66 13.67 -16.07
C ILE A 42 40.81 14.60 -16.49
N GLY A 43 41.40 14.31 -17.65
CA GLY A 43 42.67 14.91 -18.05
C GLY A 43 43.76 14.64 -17.00
N GLU A 44 44.36 15.71 -16.49
CA GLU A 44 45.39 15.68 -15.44
C GLU A 44 44.81 15.51 -14.02
N LEU A 45 43.51 15.77 -13.80
CA LEU A 45 42.88 15.64 -12.49
C LEU A 45 42.59 14.16 -12.16
N VAL A 46 43.39 13.57 -11.27
CA VAL A 46 43.17 12.21 -10.78
C VAL A 46 41.97 12.15 -9.84
N LEU A 47 40.92 11.40 -10.23
CA LEU A 47 39.76 11.16 -9.36
C LEU A 47 40.08 10.16 -8.25
N GLY A 48 40.91 9.16 -8.52
CA GLY A 48 41.29 8.15 -7.54
C GLY A 48 41.64 6.82 -8.19
N HIS A 49 41.58 5.74 -7.43
CA HIS A 49 42.06 4.43 -7.91
C HIS A 49 41.41 3.24 -7.20
N CYS A 50 41.27 2.12 -7.92
CA CYS A 50 40.78 0.87 -7.36
C CYS A 50 41.60 -0.33 -7.89
N GLU A 51 41.39 -1.52 -7.33
CA GLU A 51 41.77 -2.75 -8.04
C GLU A 51 40.81 -2.99 -9.21
N GLY A 52 41.34 -3.32 -10.39
CA GLY A 52 40.56 -3.58 -11.59
C GLY A 52 39.55 -4.71 -11.42
N ARG A 53 38.31 -4.48 -11.84
CA ARG A 53 37.13 -5.30 -11.51
C ARG A 53 36.08 -5.27 -12.62
N PRO A 54 35.12 -6.21 -12.65
CA PRO A 54 34.08 -6.25 -13.69
C PRO A 54 33.16 -5.02 -13.71
N THR A 55 32.90 -4.43 -12.55
CA THR A 55 32.03 -3.25 -12.38
C THR A 55 32.67 -2.31 -11.36
N THR A 56 32.88 -1.07 -11.78
CA THR A 56 33.50 0.00 -11.00
C THR A 56 32.55 1.19 -10.95
N THR A 57 32.37 1.78 -9.78
CA THR A 57 31.67 3.05 -9.59
C THR A 57 32.62 4.08 -8.97
N ILE A 58 32.18 5.35 -8.84
CA ILE A 58 33.02 6.37 -8.19
C ILE A 58 33.32 6.01 -6.73
N SER A 59 32.37 5.37 -6.03
CA SER A 59 32.55 4.85 -4.67
C SER A 59 33.74 3.89 -4.53
N ASN A 60 34.13 3.17 -5.59
CA ASN A 60 35.25 2.24 -5.55
C ASN A 60 36.63 2.91 -5.63
N LEU A 61 36.71 4.19 -5.98
CA LEU A 61 37.97 4.92 -6.09
C LEU A 61 38.56 5.33 -4.72
N MET A 62 37.79 5.13 -3.65
CA MET A 62 38.18 5.32 -2.26
C MET A 62 38.50 3.98 -1.58
N PRO A 63 39.41 3.94 -0.60
CA PRO A 63 39.62 2.79 0.28
C PRO A 63 38.33 2.23 0.91
N ASN A 64 38.20 0.89 0.96
CA ASN A 64 37.01 0.17 1.42
C ASN A 64 36.56 0.50 2.87
N ASN A 65 37.40 1.13 3.69
CA ASN A 65 37.09 1.52 5.07
C ASN A 65 36.51 2.94 5.20
N ILE A 66 36.34 3.66 4.09
CA ILE A 66 35.80 5.02 4.07
C ILE A 66 34.30 4.98 3.77
N SER A 67 33.52 5.76 4.52
CA SER A 67 32.08 5.89 4.31
C SER A 67 31.77 6.52 2.95
N ILE A 68 30.68 6.10 2.30
CA ILE A 68 30.14 6.79 1.13
C ILE A 68 29.71 8.23 1.43
N TYR A 69 29.47 8.56 2.71
CA TYR A 69 29.13 9.93 3.16
C TYR A 69 30.36 10.76 3.57
N ASP A 70 31.57 10.18 3.48
CA ASP A 70 32.82 10.91 3.70
C ASP A 70 32.94 12.06 2.70
N PRO A 71 33.31 13.28 3.12
CA PRO A 71 33.40 14.44 2.24
C PRO A 71 34.24 14.19 0.98
N ARG A 72 35.30 13.37 1.08
CA ARG A 72 36.21 13.06 -0.02
C ARG A 72 35.59 12.14 -1.07
N SER A 73 34.70 11.23 -0.64
CA SER A 73 33.86 10.41 -1.52
C SER A 73 32.82 11.28 -2.23
N VAL A 74 32.15 12.15 -1.46
CA VAL A 74 31.13 13.07 -1.97
C VAL A 74 31.73 14.08 -2.96
N ASN A 75 32.88 14.66 -2.70
CA ASN A 75 33.53 15.64 -3.59
C ASN A 75 33.85 15.05 -4.98
N ARG A 76 34.39 13.83 -5.02
CA ARG A 76 34.69 13.09 -6.26
C ARG A 76 33.44 12.81 -7.08
N ALA A 77 32.40 12.30 -6.42
CA ALA A 77 31.11 11.99 -7.03
C ALA A 77 30.38 13.25 -7.50
N ARG A 78 30.39 14.31 -6.68
CA ARG A 78 29.72 15.59 -6.97
C ARG A 78 30.35 16.28 -8.17
N LEU A 79 31.69 16.28 -8.29
CA LEU A 79 32.37 16.75 -9.49
C LEU A 79 31.93 15.93 -10.71
N LEU A 80 32.09 14.61 -10.66
CA LEU A 80 31.80 13.74 -11.80
C LEU A 80 30.35 13.85 -12.27
N PHE A 81 29.37 13.78 -11.36
CA PHE A 81 27.95 13.83 -11.71
C PHE A 81 27.47 15.22 -12.15
N SER A 82 28.23 16.29 -11.85
CA SER A 82 27.92 17.62 -12.39
C SER A 82 28.32 17.78 -13.87
N LEU A 83 29.08 16.83 -14.41
CA LEU A 83 29.44 16.77 -15.84
C LEU A 83 28.38 16.04 -16.70
N SER A 84 27.23 15.65 -16.11
CA SER A 84 26.10 15.07 -16.82
C SER A 84 25.27 16.14 -17.54
N VAL A 85 24.86 15.92 -18.79
CA VAL A 85 23.94 16.82 -19.49
C VAL A 85 22.50 16.58 -19.01
N GLY A 86 21.83 17.64 -18.54
CA GLY A 86 20.39 17.63 -18.23
C GLY A 86 20.01 18.19 -16.84
N GLN A 87 18.79 18.74 -16.77
CA GLN A 87 18.10 19.03 -15.50
C GLN A 87 17.48 17.77 -14.89
N GLY A 88 17.13 16.77 -15.72
CA GLY A 88 16.77 15.41 -15.30
C GLY A 88 18.00 14.63 -14.81
N PHE A 89 17.77 13.72 -13.85
CA PHE A 89 18.84 13.07 -13.10
C PHE A 89 19.37 11.77 -13.73
N GLU A 90 20.64 11.45 -13.44
CA GLU A 90 21.29 10.16 -13.73
C GLU A 90 21.38 9.80 -15.23
N THR A 91 21.62 10.82 -16.08
CA THR A 91 22.14 10.63 -17.44
C THR A 91 23.63 10.25 -17.41
N PRO A 92 24.15 9.48 -18.39
CA PRO A 92 25.58 9.19 -18.46
C PRO A 92 26.43 10.45 -18.57
N VAL A 93 27.58 10.44 -17.89
CA VAL A 93 28.56 11.51 -17.97
C VAL A 93 29.41 11.32 -19.23
N HIS A 94 29.48 12.35 -20.06
CA HIS A 94 30.27 12.36 -21.30
C HIS A 94 31.46 13.29 -21.15
N ILE A 95 32.66 12.71 -21.00
CA ILE A 95 33.91 13.45 -20.90
C ILE A 95 34.52 13.54 -22.31
N ASP A 96 34.30 14.67 -22.96
CA ASP A 96 34.95 15.01 -24.23
C ASP A 96 36.18 15.92 -24.02
N ARG A 97 36.81 16.35 -25.12
CA ARG A 97 37.99 17.23 -25.07
C ARG A 97 37.68 18.62 -24.51
N HIS A 98 36.44 19.10 -24.59
CA HIS A 98 36.07 20.40 -24.03
C HIS A 98 35.94 20.31 -22.52
N VAL A 99 35.23 19.28 -22.02
CA VAL A 99 35.17 18.95 -20.59
C VAL A 99 36.58 18.74 -20.02
N GLU A 100 37.42 17.96 -20.70
CA GLU A 100 38.81 17.73 -20.28
C GLU A 100 39.62 19.03 -20.19
N ALA A 101 39.51 19.92 -21.19
CA ALA A 101 40.22 21.19 -21.20
C ALA A 101 39.78 22.13 -20.07
N VAL A 102 38.47 22.23 -19.80
CA VAL A 102 37.92 23.07 -18.71
C VAL A 102 38.33 22.53 -17.34
N ILE A 103 38.31 21.21 -17.15
CA ILE A 103 38.81 20.59 -15.90
C ILE A 103 40.31 20.84 -15.73
N ASN A 104 41.12 20.66 -16.78
CA ASN A 104 42.57 20.93 -16.72
C ASN A 104 42.88 22.40 -16.40
N GLN A 105 42.09 23.35 -16.93
CA GLN A 105 42.23 24.79 -16.64
C GLN A 105 41.95 25.14 -15.17
N HIS A 106 41.10 24.36 -14.49
CA HIS A 106 40.67 24.61 -13.11
C HIS A 106 41.16 23.58 -12.09
N LYS A 107 41.98 22.60 -12.49
CA LYS A 107 42.44 21.49 -11.64
C LYS A 107 43.06 21.93 -10.32
N ASP A 108 43.81 23.03 -10.33
CA ASP A 108 44.53 23.55 -9.15
C ASP A 108 43.59 24.30 -8.18
N GLU A 109 42.35 24.61 -8.61
CA GLU A 109 41.26 25.12 -7.77
C GLU A 109 40.44 23.97 -7.13
N ILE A 110 40.63 22.71 -7.54
CA ILE A 110 39.81 21.56 -7.13
C ILE A 110 40.52 20.72 -6.06
N ASN A 111 40.07 20.80 -4.80
CA ASN A 111 40.51 19.90 -3.73
C ASN A 111 39.51 18.76 -3.49
N LEU A 112 39.69 17.63 -4.19
CA LEU A 112 38.86 16.44 -4.00
C LEU A 112 39.02 15.77 -2.62
N ASP A 113 40.12 16.07 -1.91
CA ASP A 113 40.44 15.50 -0.60
C ASP A 113 40.10 16.43 0.58
N SER A 114 39.40 17.54 0.34
CA SER A 114 38.89 18.38 1.43
C SER A 114 37.85 17.63 2.29
N GLU A 115 37.96 17.81 3.60
CA GLU A 115 36.95 17.41 4.58
C GLU A 115 35.77 18.40 4.64
N ASN A 116 35.90 19.59 4.03
CA ASN A 116 34.83 20.56 3.94
C ASN A 116 34.15 20.53 2.55
N LEU A 117 32.87 20.16 2.52
CA LEU A 117 32.08 20.03 1.28
C LEU A 117 31.89 21.35 0.52
N SER A 118 31.98 22.50 1.19
CA SER A 118 31.82 23.80 0.52
C SER A 118 33.04 24.23 -0.29
N ASP A 119 34.21 23.64 -0.05
CA ASP A 119 35.44 24.00 -0.76
C ASP A 119 35.33 23.71 -2.27
N LEU A 120 34.49 22.72 -2.64
CA LEU A 120 34.19 22.38 -4.02
C LEU A 120 33.15 23.34 -4.68
N ASP A 121 32.35 24.09 -3.91
CA ASP A 121 31.24 24.89 -4.47
C ASP A 121 31.71 25.91 -5.52
N ARG A 122 32.73 26.71 -5.16
CA ARG A 122 33.26 27.76 -6.04
C ARG A 122 33.87 27.23 -7.34
N PRO A 123 34.83 26.27 -7.34
CA PRO A 123 35.37 25.72 -8.58
C PRO A 123 34.30 24.98 -9.38
N LEU A 124 33.40 24.23 -8.73
CA LEU A 124 32.37 23.46 -9.41
C LEU A 124 31.36 24.35 -10.15
N ASN A 125 30.87 25.42 -9.51
CA ASN A 125 29.98 26.39 -10.15
C ASN A 125 30.65 26.99 -11.39
N LYS A 126 31.89 27.47 -11.25
CA LYS A 126 32.69 28.04 -12.36
C LYS A 126 32.85 27.08 -13.54
N ILE A 127 33.12 25.80 -13.27
CA ILE A 127 33.23 24.74 -14.29
C ILE A 127 31.87 24.50 -14.97
N CYS A 128 30.80 24.43 -14.19
CA CYS A 128 29.45 24.20 -14.70
C CYS A 128 28.96 25.38 -15.55
N ASP A 129 29.22 26.62 -15.12
CA ASP A 129 28.89 27.85 -15.85
C ASP A 129 29.57 27.88 -17.24
N ILE A 130 30.84 27.48 -17.32
CA ILE A 130 31.59 27.39 -18.59
C ILE A 130 31.02 26.30 -19.50
N LEU A 131 30.65 25.16 -18.94
CA LEU A 131 30.12 24.00 -19.69
C LEU A 131 28.62 24.08 -20.00
N GLY A 132 27.90 25.08 -19.47
CA GLY A 132 26.43 25.18 -19.57
C GLY A 132 25.68 24.09 -18.80
N LEU A 133 26.25 23.61 -17.69
CA LEU A 133 25.73 22.53 -16.86
C LEU A 133 25.21 23.03 -15.50
N ARG A 134 24.49 22.17 -14.77
CA ARG A 134 23.98 22.45 -13.42
C ARG A 134 24.82 21.71 -12.37
N PRO A 135 25.48 22.40 -11.43
CA PRO A 135 26.22 21.76 -10.35
C PRO A 135 25.27 20.92 -9.49
N LYS A 136 25.61 19.66 -9.23
CA LYS A 136 24.80 18.80 -8.35
C LYS A 136 24.98 19.20 -6.88
N SER A 137 23.93 19.07 -6.07
CA SER A 137 24.03 19.31 -4.63
C SER A 137 24.74 18.16 -3.90
N VAL A 138 25.11 18.41 -2.64
CA VAL A 138 25.57 17.37 -1.71
C VAL A 138 24.51 16.28 -1.54
N HIS A 139 23.24 16.66 -1.38
CA HIS A 139 22.12 15.73 -1.15
C HIS A 139 21.88 14.82 -2.35
N HIS A 140 21.84 15.39 -3.57
CA HIS A 140 21.77 14.62 -4.80
C HIS A 140 22.89 13.58 -4.89
N THR A 141 24.12 14.01 -4.61
CA THR A 141 25.31 13.16 -4.68
C THR A 141 25.24 12.01 -3.67
N ARG A 142 24.83 12.28 -2.43
CA ARG A 142 24.63 11.26 -1.38
C ARG A 142 23.54 10.26 -1.76
N ASN A 143 22.45 10.72 -2.40
CA ASN A 143 21.39 9.84 -2.88
C ASN A 143 21.89 8.88 -3.97
N HIS A 144 22.72 9.35 -4.89
CA HIS A 144 23.33 8.49 -5.90
C HIS A 144 24.32 7.48 -5.29
N LEU A 145 25.26 7.95 -4.47
CA LEU A 145 26.25 7.09 -3.78
C LEU A 145 25.59 6.00 -2.92
N ARG A 146 24.43 6.29 -2.31
CA ARG A 146 23.64 5.32 -1.55
C ARG A 146 23.05 4.21 -2.42
N ARG A 147 22.60 4.54 -3.64
CA ARG A 147 22.14 3.54 -4.63
C ARG A 147 23.31 2.70 -5.14
N GLU A 148 24.44 3.32 -5.47
CA GLU A 148 25.67 2.60 -5.85
C GLU A 148 26.08 1.58 -4.79
N ALA A 149 26.12 1.98 -3.52
CA ALA A 149 26.48 1.11 -2.40
C ALA A 149 25.48 -0.02 -2.16
N ALA A 150 24.20 0.20 -2.49
CA ALA A 150 23.18 -0.84 -2.51
C ALA A 150 23.19 -1.70 -3.79
N GLY A 151 24.10 -1.42 -4.75
CA GLY A 151 24.27 -2.18 -5.97
C GLY A 151 23.28 -1.87 -7.09
N PHE A 152 22.71 -0.65 -7.13
CA PHE A 152 21.78 -0.25 -8.20
C PHE A 152 21.91 1.24 -8.60
N LYS A 153 21.22 1.64 -9.67
CA LYS A 153 21.07 3.04 -10.11
C LYS A 153 19.61 3.34 -10.46
N VAL A 154 19.24 4.60 -10.66
CA VAL A 154 17.94 4.99 -11.21
C VAL A 154 18.12 5.77 -12.52
N LEU A 155 17.21 5.57 -13.46
CA LEU A 155 17.09 6.34 -14.69
C LEU A 155 15.74 7.03 -14.64
N ARG A 156 15.69 8.34 -14.85
CA ARG A 156 14.51 9.14 -14.52
C ARG A 156 13.80 9.68 -15.77
N ASP A 157 12.50 9.98 -15.62
CA ASP A 157 11.70 10.72 -16.59
C ASP A 157 11.61 10.08 -17.99
N PHE A 158 11.62 8.74 -18.08
CA PHE A 158 11.36 8.06 -19.35
C PHE A 158 9.95 8.37 -19.84
N GLN A 159 9.86 9.01 -21.01
CA GLN A 159 8.60 9.14 -21.75
C GLN A 159 8.29 7.81 -22.42
N ILE A 160 7.24 7.14 -21.94
CA ILE A 160 6.73 5.89 -22.53
C ILE A 160 5.46 6.24 -23.29
N ALA A 161 5.43 5.94 -24.59
CA ALA A 161 4.32 6.28 -25.46
C ALA A 161 3.01 5.62 -25.02
N SER A 162 1.94 6.41 -25.01
CA SER A 162 0.59 5.99 -24.66
C SER A 162 -0.23 5.58 -25.91
N PRO A 163 -1.23 4.70 -25.77
CA PRO A 163 -2.11 4.33 -26.89
C PRO A 163 -2.90 5.49 -27.51
N ASP A 164 -3.11 6.58 -26.76
CA ASP A 164 -3.77 7.81 -27.22
C ASP A 164 -2.84 8.79 -27.96
N GLY A 165 -1.58 8.39 -28.21
CA GLY A 165 -0.56 9.23 -28.86
C GLY A 165 0.14 10.21 -27.91
N GLY A 166 -0.24 10.25 -26.63
CA GLY A 166 0.50 10.94 -25.58
C GLY A 166 1.66 10.11 -25.03
N TYR A 167 2.06 10.41 -23.80
CA TYR A 167 3.01 9.60 -23.03
C TYR A 167 2.71 9.62 -21.53
N VAL A 168 3.29 8.67 -20.81
CA VAL A 168 3.43 8.70 -19.35
C VAL A 168 4.91 8.78 -18.97
N LEU A 169 5.21 9.32 -17.78
CA LEU A 169 6.59 9.38 -17.26
C LEU A 169 6.85 8.23 -16.28
N ALA A 170 8.02 7.60 -16.39
CA ALA A 170 8.48 6.56 -15.48
C ALA A 170 9.94 6.74 -15.02
N ASP A 171 10.20 6.35 -13.77
CA ASP A 171 11.55 6.17 -13.23
C ASP A 171 11.87 4.66 -13.17
N VAL A 172 13.06 4.26 -13.64
CA VAL A 172 13.51 2.86 -13.78
C VAL A 172 14.73 2.63 -12.90
N TYR A 173 14.63 1.70 -11.95
CA TYR A 173 15.67 1.34 -11.00
C TYR A 173 16.30 0.00 -11.43
N LEU A 174 17.62 0.00 -11.68
CA LEU A 174 18.33 -1.13 -12.31
C LEU A 174 19.51 -1.60 -11.46
N PRO A 175 19.66 -2.92 -11.21
CA PRO A 175 20.86 -3.47 -10.58
C PRO A 175 22.13 -3.19 -11.39
N LEU A 176 23.25 -2.91 -10.71
CA LEU A 176 24.56 -2.65 -11.31
C LEU A 176 25.26 -3.94 -11.75
N GLN A 177 24.63 -4.70 -12.65
CA GLN A 177 25.22 -5.87 -13.29
C GLN A 177 25.25 -5.67 -14.82
N PRO A 178 26.44 -5.40 -15.41
CA PRO A 178 26.57 -5.20 -16.85
C PRO A 178 26.01 -6.38 -17.66
N LYS A 179 25.17 -6.09 -18.65
CA LYS A 179 24.46 -7.07 -19.49
C LYS A 179 23.52 -8.01 -18.71
N GLY A 180 23.19 -7.70 -17.46
CA GLY A 180 22.15 -8.39 -16.71
C GLY A 180 20.78 -8.24 -17.35
N ARG A 181 19.96 -9.30 -17.26
CA ARG A 181 18.54 -9.29 -17.65
C ARG A 181 17.71 -9.70 -16.45
N PHE A 182 16.83 -8.82 -16.00
CA PHE A 182 16.12 -8.95 -14.72
C PHE A 182 14.62 -9.12 -14.91
N PRO A 183 13.93 -9.86 -14.02
CA PRO A 183 12.49 -9.70 -13.84
C PRO A 183 12.18 -8.27 -13.40
N VAL A 184 11.03 -7.75 -13.83
CA VAL A 184 10.64 -6.34 -13.62
C VAL A 184 9.45 -6.25 -12.68
N LEU A 185 9.55 -5.43 -11.63
CA LEU A 185 8.41 -5.06 -10.78
C LEU A 185 7.93 -3.66 -11.19
N LEU A 186 6.68 -3.56 -11.60
CA LEU A 186 6.10 -2.35 -12.19
C LEU A 186 4.96 -1.83 -11.29
N SER A 187 5.02 -0.56 -10.87
CA SER A 187 4.00 0.08 -10.03
C SER A 187 3.46 1.37 -10.64
N CYS A 188 2.14 1.60 -10.52
CA CYS A 188 1.45 2.83 -10.89
C CYS A 188 0.56 3.29 -9.73
N THR A 189 0.57 4.59 -9.44
CA THR A 189 -0.18 5.19 -8.32
C THR A 189 -0.56 6.65 -8.62
N LEU A 190 -1.56 7.19 -7.91
CA LEU A 190 -1.92 8.63 -7.97
C LEU A 190 -1.13 9.49 -6.98
N TYR A 191 -0.17 8.90 -6.25
CA TYR A 191 0.59 9.55 -5.19
C TYR A 191 1.98 10.03 -5.64
N GLY A 192 2.30 9.90 -6.94
CA GLY A 192 3.62 10.20 -7.51
C GLY A 192 4.55 8.96 -7.57
N ARG A 193 5.61 9.03 -8.37
CA ARG A 193 6.64 7.96 -8.46
C ARG A 193 7.83 8.15 -7.52
N ARG A 194 8.01 9.33 -6.93
CA ARG A 194 9.25 9.75 -6.21
C ARG A 194 9.04 10.01 -4.71
N ILE A 195 10.15 9.92 -3.96
CA ILE A 195 10.24 10.23 -2.52
C ILE A 195 10.35 11.74 -2.34
N PRO A 196 9.64 12.38 -1.39
CA PRO A 196 8.64 11.77 -0.53
C PRO A 196 7.23 11.75 -1.16
N TRP A 197 6.95 12.63 -2.11
CA TRP A 197 5.71 12.70 -2.91
C TRP A 197 5.96 13.50 -4.19
N GLY A 198 5.25 13.16 -5.26
CA GLY A 198 5.20 13.94 -6.51
C GLY A 198 6.46 13.91 -7.37
N GLY A 199 7.62 14.18 -6.79
CA GLY A 199 8.76 14.76 -7.51
C GLY A 199 8.70 16.29 -7.47
N PRO A 200 9.81 16.98 -7.80
CA PRO A 200 9.82 18.43 -7.87
C PRO A 200 9.26 18.92 -9.21
N ASP A 201 8.80 20.18 -9.26
CA ASP A 201 8.67 20.87 -10.55
C ASP A 201 10.09 21.07 -11.11
N LEU A 202 10.37 20.46 -12.27
CA LEU A 202 11.68 20.51 -12.91
C LEU A 202 12.07 21.91 -13.41
N ASN A 203 11.17 22.90 -13.30
CA ASN A 203 11.39 24.30 -13.67
C ASN A 203 11.67 25.24 -12.47
N ASP A 204 11.59 24.77 -11.20
CA ASP A 204 12.00 25.56 -10.01
C ASP A 204 13.20 24.90 -9.31
N ASP A 205 14.38 25.52 -9.44
CA ASP A 205 15.63 25.05 -8.83
C ASP A 205 15.55 24.86 -7.30
N ARG A 206 14.75 25.67 -6.60
CA ARG A 206 14.56 25.56 -5.14
C ARG A 206 13.70 24.37 -4.81
N ASP A 207 12.73 24.05 -5.67
CA ASP A 207 11.86 22.90 -5.51
C ASP A 207 12.63 21.59 -5.72
N ILE A 208 13.49 21.56 -6.74
CA ILE A 208 14.45 20.48 -6.99
C ILE A 208 15.39 20.29 -5.80
N LEU A 209 16.02 21.36 -5.28
CA LEU A 209 16.96 21.26 -4.16
C LEU A 209 16.27 20.76 -2.88
N ALA A 210 15.05 21.22 -2.60
CA ALA A 210 14.27 20.77 -1.44
C ALA A 210 13.82 19.31 -1.58
N PHE A 211 13.54 18.84 -2.80
CA PHE A 211 13.30 17.42 -3.09
C PHE A 211 14.56 16.56 -2.85
N GLU A 212 15.74 17.01 -3.34
CA GLU A 212 17.02 16.31 -3.14
C GLU A 212 17.35 16.18 -1.64
N LEU A 213 17.16 17.26 -0.87
CA LEU A 213 17.30 17.28 0.58
C LEU A 213 16.34 16.30 1.27
N ALA A 214 15.06 16.33 0.91
CA ALA A 214 14.05 15.44 1.48
C ALA A 214 14.36 13.96 1.23
N GLU A 215 14.85 13.59 0.03
CA GLU A 215 15.29 12.23 -0.30
C GLU A 215 16.57 11.84 0.48
N ASP A 216 17.50 12.78 0.75
CA ASP A 216 18.71 12.53 1.55
C ASP A 216 18.42 12.37 3.04
N GLU A 217 17.55 13.20 3.62
CA GLU A 217 17.08 13.09 5.00
C GLU A 217 16.31 11.79 5.23
N TRP A 218 15.44 11.42 4.29
CA TRP A 218 14.63 10.18 4.32
C TRP A 218 15.48 8.95 4.58
N HIS A 219 16.58 8.83 3.82
CA HIS A 219 17.46 7.69 3.85
C HIS A 219 18.59 7.79 4.88
N SER A 220 19.04 8.99 5.26
CA SER A 220 20.17 9.17 6.19
C SER A 220 19.79 9.11 7.66
N THR A 221 18.53 9.40 7.99
CA THR A 221 18.07 9.38 9.39
C THR A 221 17.80 7.93 9.83
N GLU A 222 17.98 7.60 11.12
CA GLU A 222 17.66 6.27 11.64
C GLU A 222 16.14 5.97 11.64
N ALA A 223 15.77 4.70 11.46
CA ALA A 223 14.37 4.27 11.45
C ALA A 223 13.69 4.46 12.82
N GLY A 224 12.48 5.03 12.82
CA GLY A 224 11.72 5.37 14.04
C GLY A 224 11.87 6.83 14.49
N THR A 225 12.88 7.55 14.00
CA THR A 225 13.03 9.00 14.23
C THR A 225 12.06 9.79 13.35
N GLU A 226 11.38 10.81 13.90
CA GLU A 226 10.54 11.72 13.12
C GLU A 226 11.40 12.53 12.14
N LEU A 227 10.96 12.61 10.88
CA LEU A 227 11.60 13.43 9.86
C LEU A 227 10.92 14.79 9.73
N HIS A 228 11.67 15.87 9.62
CA HIS A 228 11.12 17.20 9.36
C HIS A 228 11.04 17.51 7.86
N LEU A 229 10.42 16.61 7.10
CA LEU A 229 10.17 16.82 5.68
C LEU A 229 9.37 18.11 5.45
N PRO A 230 9.67 18.88 4.38
CA PRO A 230 8.93 20.09 4.03
C PRO A 230 7.44 19.79 3.86
N ASP A 231 6.56 20.64 4.41
CA ASP A 231 5.13 20.47 4.24
C ASP A 231 4.70 20.87 2.82
N ARG A 232 4.57 19.86 1.95
CA ARG A 232 4.25 20.04 0.51
C ARG A 232 3.03 19.21 0.10
N GLY A 233 2.10 18.98 1.01
CA GLY A 233 0.83 18.36 0.69
C GLY A 233 0.19 17.63 1.87
N PRO A 234 -1.11 17.29 1.78
CA PRO A 234 -1.92 16.80 2.89
C PRO A 234 -1.62 15.35 3.34
N TRP A 235 -0.51 14.77 2.87
CA TRP A 235 0.07 13.52 3.38
C TRP A 235 1.36 13.75 4.19
N SER A 236 1.89 14.98 4.28
CA SER A 236 3.21 15.31 4.82
C SER A 236 3.46 14.77 6.23
N GLU A 237 2.51 14.95 7.16
CA GLU A 237 2.57 14.42 8.53
C GLU A 237 2.68 12.89 8.59
N TYR A 238 2.03 12.17 7.67
CA TYR A 238 1.96 10.71 7.70
C TYR A 238 3.34 10.09 7.47
N PHE A 239 4.06 10.59 6.47
CA PHE A 239 5.35 10.03 6.06
C PHE A 239 6.47 10.22 7.06
N ARG A 240 6.43 11.26 7.90
CA ARG A 240 7.39 11.43 9.01
C ARG A 240 7.50 10.17 9.89
N THR A 241 6.48 9.30 9.83
CA THR A 241 6.38 8.02 10.55
C THR A 241 6.54 6.75 9.67
N GLN A 242 6.47 6.82 8.32
CA GLN A 242 6.24 5.64 7.46
C GLN A 242 7.44 5.16 6.63
N ARG A 243 8.45 4.55 7.26
CA ARG A 243 9.71 4.16 6.58
C ARG A 243 9.73 2.81 5.85
N GLY A 244 8.58 2.13 5.74
CA GLY A 244 8.48 0.89 4.96
C GLY A 244 8.48 1.08 3.44
N PHE A 245 7.95 2.20 2.98
CA PHE A 245 7.79 2.52 1.56
C PHE A 245 8.73 3.65 1.15
N GLU A 246 8.88 3.87 -0.16
CA GLU A 246 9.57 5.05 -0.70
C GLU A 246 8.60 6.19 -1.03
N ASN A 247 7.43 5.84 -1.57
CA ASN A 247 6.26 6.72 -1.69
C ASN A 247 5.01 5.92 -1.34
N ILE A 248 3.88 6.57 -1.00
CA ILE A 248 2.61 5.94 -0.59
C ILE A 248 2.32 4.75 -1.50
N ALA A 249 2.08 3.59 -0.89
CA ALA A 249 1.70 2.36 -1.56
C ALA A 249 2.73 1.72 -2.52
N THR A 250 3.92 2.28 -2.71
CA THR A 250 4.94 1.76 -3.64
C THR A 250 6.00 0.92 -2.95
N PHE A 251 6.37 -0.20 -3.55
CA PHE A 251 7.44 -1.06 -3.04
C PHE A 251 8.78 -0.30 -2.98
N ASN A 252 9.58 -0.60 -1.95
CA ASN A 252 10.85 0.05 -1.66
C ASN A 252 11.98 -0.55 -2.52
N THR A 253 12.65 0.25 -3.35
CA THR A 253 13.68 -0.21 -4.30
C THR A 253 14.88 -0.84 -3.61
N PHE A 254 15.32 -0.31 -2.46
CA PHE A 254 16.37 -0.92 -1.64
C PHE A 254 16.00 -2.31 -1.09
N SER A 255 14.71 -2.69 -1.09
CA SER A 255 14.26 -4.02 -0.67
C SER A 255 14.26 -5.08 -1.77
N TYR A 256 14.21 -4.68 -3.05
CA TYR A 256 14.01 -5.59 -4.19
C TYR A 256 15.08 -5.47 -5.27
N VAL A 257 15.54 -4.27 -5.61
CA VAL A 257 16.55 -4.08 -6.66
C VAL A 257 17.88 -4.76 -6.31
N PRO A 258 18.41 -4.68 -5.07
CA PRO A 258 19.58 -5.46 -4.66
C PRO A 258 19.40 -6.99 -4.69
N LYS A 259 18.17 -7.50 -4.88
CA LYS A 259 17.85 -8.95 -5.01
C LYS A 259 17.69 -9.41 -6.46
N GLY A 260 18.16 -8.61 -7.42
CA GLY A 260 18.17 -8.92 -8.84
C GLY A 260 16.86 -8.63 -9.57
N TYR A 261 16.06 -7.68 -9.08
CA TYR A 261 14.88 -7.17 -9.78
C TYR A 261 15.17 -5.81 -10.41
N ALA A 262 14.71 -5.59 -11.65
CA ALA A 262 14.48 -4.22 -12.11
C ALA A 262 13.17 -3.71 -11.50
N MET A 263 13.06 -2.41 -11.22
CA MET A 263 11.79 -1.80 -10.81
C MET A 263 11.45 -0.61 -11.68
N VAL A 264 10.17 -0.45 -12.02
CA VAL A 264 9.66 0.70 -12.77
C VAL A 264 8.51 1.34 -12.01
N LYS A 265 8.59 2.65 -11.79
CA LYS A 265 7.54 3.44 -11.15
C LYS A 265 7.04 4.48 -12.13
N MET A 266 5.79 4.33 -12.58
CA MET A 266 5.15 5.28 -13.51
C MET A 266 4.18 6.20 -12.78
N ASP A 267 4.09 7.44 -13.26
CA ASP A 267 3.00 8.35 -12.93
C ASP A 267 2.02 8.43 -14.11
N PRO A 268 0.73 8.17 -13.90
CA PRO A 268 -0.28 8.27 -14.95
C PRO A 268 -0.58 9.74 -15.29
N LYS A 269 -1.36 9.96 -16.34
CA LYS A 269 -1.70 11.31 -16.82
C LYS A 269 -2.36 12.17 -15.74
N GLY A 270 -1.90 13.42 -15.64
CA GLY A 270 -2.33 14.38 -14.64
C GLY A 270 -1.80 14.13 -13.22
N VAL A 271 -0.78 13.27 -13.06
CA VAL A 271 -0.05 13.07 -11.80
C VAL A 271 1.39 13.56 -11.95
N SER A 272 1.89 14.23 -10.92
CA SER A 272 3.27 14.74 -10.87
C SER A 272 3.59 15.61 -12.09
N GLU A 273 4.68 15.32 -12.81
CA GLU A 273 5.04 15.99 -14.06
C GLU A 273 4.45 15.30 -15.32
N THR A 274 3.65 14.23 -15.19
CA THR A 274 3.05 13.56 -16.34
C THR A 274 1.84 14.37 -16.85
N PRO A 275 1.85 14.86 -18.09
CA PRO A 275 0.78 15.69 -18.63
C PRO A 275 -0.53 14.93 -18.83
N GLY A 276 -1.65 15.65 -18.72
CA GLY A 276 -2.99 15.17 -19.06
C GLY A 276 -3.99 15.30 -17.91
N ARG A 277 -5.12 14.60 -18.05
CA ARG A 277 -6.31 14.71 -17.18
C ARG A 277 -6.50 13.44 -16.38
N ARG A 278 -6.79 13.57 -15.08
CA ARG A 278 -6.98 12.40 -14.19
C ARG A 278 -8.38 11.78 -14.34
N TRP A 279 -8.42 10.47 -14.14
CA TRP A 279 -9.63 9.63 -14.09
C TRP A 279 -10.44 9.50 -15.39
N GLU A 280 -9.82 9.74 -16.55
CA GLU A 280 -10.45 9.39 -17.83
C GLU A 280 -10.72 7.88 -17.92
N PRO A 281 -11.97 7.44 -18.21
CA PRO A 281 -12.31 6.03 -18.29
C PRO A 281 -11.42 5.25 -19.27
N GLY A 282 -10.85 4.14 -18.80
CA GLY A 282 -9.98 3.27 -19.59
C GLY A 282 -8.56 3.78 -19.86
N GLN A 283 -8.30 5.09 -19.83
CA GLN A 283 -6.97 5.67 -20.13
C GLN A 283 -5.87 5.06 -19.27
N LEU A 284 -6.08 5.03 -17.95
CA LEU A 284 -5.13 4.49 -16.98
C LEU A 284 -4.76 3.02 -17.25
N ALA A 285 -5.74 2.19 -17.63
CA ALA A 285 -5.51 0.79 -17.94
C ALA A 285 -4.75 0.61 -19.26
N GLY A 286 -5.05 1.42 -20.28
CA GLY A 286 -4.34 1.42 -21.56
C GLY A 286 -2.89 1.89 -21.43
N ASP A 287 -2.65 2.97 -20.68
CA ASP A 287 -1.31 3.48 -20.38
C ASP A 287 -0.48 2.45 -19.59
N PHE A 288 -1.07 1.87 -18.54
CA PHE A 288 -0.35 0.93 -17.67
C PHE A 288 -0.11 -0.43 -18.37
N TYR A 289 -0.98 -0.85 -19.29
CA TYR A 289 -0.73 -1.93 -20.25
C TYR A 289 0.47 -1.62 -21.16
N ALA A 290 0.51 -0.43 -21.76
CA ALA A 290 1.60 -0.03 -22.67
C ALA A 290 2.95 0.01 -21.95
N VAL A 291 2.99 0.52 -20.70
CA VAL A 291 4.19 0.47 -19.84
C VAL A 291 4.58 -0.96 -19.50
N CYS A 292 3.64 -1.88 -19.29
CA CYS A 292 3.95 -3.29 -19.03
C CYS A 292 4.65 -3.97 -20.23
N GLU A 293 4.14 -3.79 -21.45
CA GLU A 293 4.77 -4.31 -22.67
C GLU A 293 6.11 -3.61 -22.96
N TRP A 294 6.22 -2.31 -22.69
CA TRP A 294 7.49 -1.57 -22.77
C TRP A 294 8.52 -2.17 -21.80
N CYS A 295 8.16 -2.40 -20.53
CA CYS A 295 9.03 -3.03 -19.53
C CYS A 295 9.50 -4.43 -19.95
N ALA A 296 8.63 -5.23 -20.59
CA ALA A 296 8.97 -6.57 -21.05
C ALA A 296 9.95 -6.59 -22.23
N SER A 297 9.95 -5.54 -23.06
CA SER A 297 10.76 -5.44 -24.28
C SER A 297 12.14 -4.79 -24.08
N GLN A 298 12.44 -4.21 -22.91
CA GLN A 298 13.72 -3.54 -22.67
C GLN A 298 14.91 -4.52 -22.66
N PRO A 299 16.11 -4.10 -23.10
CA PRO A 299 17.28 -4.99 -23.19
C PRO A 299 17.77 -5.50 -21.82
N TRP A 300 17.49 -4.77 -20.74
CA TRP A 300 17.77 -5.15 -19.35
C TRP A 300 16.65 -6.00 -18.72
N SER A 301 15.55 -6.25 -19.42
CA SER A 301 14.43 -7.08 -18.96
C SER A 301 14.63 -8.53 -19.39
N ASN A 302 14.29 -9.49 -18.54
CA ASN A 302 14.20 -10.90 -18.94
C ASN A 302 12.89 -11.23 -19.68
N GLY A 303 11.94 -10.28 -19.75
CA GLY A 303 10.61 -10.45 -20.36
C GLY A 303 9.50 -10.81 -19.37
N ASN A 304 9.83 -11.06 -18.10
CA ASN A 304 8.88 -11.33 -17.03
C ASN A 304 8.62 -10.06 -16.22
N VAL A 305 7.38 -9.58 -16.24
CA VAL A 305 6.92 -8.41 -15.49
C VAL A 305 5.90 -8.84 -14.43
N ALA A 306 5.94 -8.20 -13.26
CA ALA A 306 4.84 -8.24 -12.31
C ALA A 306 4.35 -6.83 -11.96
N LEU A 307 3.03 -6.69 -11.80
CA LEU A 307 2.46 -5.47 -11.23
C LEU A 307 2.55 -5.54 -9.70
N VAL A 308 2.97 -4.46 -9.06
CA VAL A 308 3.10 -4.38 -7.59
C VAL A 308 2.59 -3.04 -7.05
N GLY A 309 1.92 -3.07 -5.91
CA GLY A 309 1.38 -1.87 -5.28
C GLY A 309 0.30 -2.18 -4.23
N SER A 310 -0.21 -1.14 -3.58
CA SER A 310 -1.26 -1.23 -2.55
C SER A 310 -2.24 -0.04 -2.64
N SER A 311 -3.40 -0.11 -1.97
CA SER A 311 -4.49 0.89 -2.15
C SER A 311 -4.82 1.07 -3.63
N TYR A 312 -4.88 2.33 -4.09
CA TYR A 312 -5.04 2.64 -5.50
C TYR A 312 -4.03 1.91 -6.42
N GLY A 313 -2.79 1.70 -5.98
CA GLY A 313 -1.77 0.93 -6.72
C GLY A 313 -1.98 -0.59 -6.71
N ALA A 314 -2.95 -1.10 -5.95
CA ALA A 314 -3.51 -2.44 -6.12
C ALA A 314 -4.75 -2.41 -7.02
N ASN A 315 -5.67 -1.44 -6.83
CA ASN A 315 -6.87 -1.28 -7.65
C ASN A 315 -6.55 -1.14 -9.15
N THR A 316 -5.47 -0.45 -9.51
CA THR A 316 -5.01 -0.29 -10.91
C THR A 316 -4.57 -1.59 -11.59
N GLN A 317 -4.21 -2.63 -10.82
CA GLN A 317 -3.65 -3.86 -11.38
C GLN A 317 -4.72 -4.71 -12.07
N TRP A 318 -5.95 -4.73 -11.55
CA TRP A 318 -7.04 -5.59 -12.06
C TRP A 318 -7.38 -5.33 -13.52
N ALA A 319 -7.60 -4.07 -13.88
CA ALA A 319 -7.95 -3.69 -15.25
C ALA A 319 -6.83 -4.07 -16.24
N VAL A 320 -5.57 -3.86 -15.87
CA VAL A 320 -4.42 -4.21 -16.71
C VAL A 320 -4.22 -5.72 -16.80
N ALA A 321 -4.34 -6.46 -15.70
CA ALA A 321 -4.26 -7.91 -15.72
C ALA A 321 -5.37 -8.53 -16.58
N GLY A 322 -6.57 -7.93 -16.60
CA GLY A 322 -7.67 -8.30 -17.50
C GLY A 322 -7.40 -8.04 -18.99
N LEU A 323 -6.50 -7.11 -19.33
CA LEU A 323 -6.01 -6.90 -20.71
C LEU A 323 -4.93 -7.92 -21.14
N LYS A 324 -4.47 -8.77 -20.22
CA LYS A 324 -3.48 -9.85 -20.44
C LYS A 324 -2.22 -9.42 -21.23
N PRO A 325 -1.42 -8.45 -20.75
CA PRO A 325 -0.11 -8.15 -21.33
C PRO A 325 0.76 -9.41 -21.44
N LYS A 326 1.47 -9.58 -22.56
CA LYS A 326 2.34 -10.74 -22.81
C LYS A 326 3.49 -10.81 -21.81
N GLY A 327 4.00 -9.64 -21.40
CA GLY A 327 5.04 -9.52 -20.39
C GLY A 327 4.60 -9.90 -18.98
N LEU A 328 3.31 -9.78 -18.66
CA LEU A 328 2.79 -9.95 -17.30
C LEU A 328 2.75 -11.44 -16.91
N LYS A 329 3.45 -11.80 -15.82
CA LYS A 329 3.51 -13.19 -15.31
C LYS A 329 2.83 -13.39 -13.96
N CYS A 330 2.79 -12.36 -13.12
CA CYS A 330 2.03 -12.36 -11.89
C CYS A 330 1.71 -10.93 -11.44
N PHE A 331 0.83 -10.74 -10.46
CA PHE A 331 0.57 -9.43 -9.89
C PHE A 331 0.30 -9.51 -8.38
N VAL A 332 0.62 -8.43 -7.67
CA VAL A 332 0.60 -8.37 -6.20
C VAL A 332 -0.27 -7.17 -5.76
N PRO A 333 -1.60 -7.30 -5.80
CA PRO A 333 -2.55 -6.36 -5.19
C PRO A 333 -2.48 -6.47 -3.67
N TYR A 334 -1.55 -5.72 -3.08
CA TYR A 334 -1.06 -5.94 -1.71
C TYR A 334 -1.65 -4.97 -0.67
N ALA A 335 -1.51 -5.32 0.61
CA ALA A 335 -2.01 -4.61 1.78
C ALA A 335 -0.86 -4.17 2.72
N SER A 336 -0.62 -2.88 3.00
CA SER A 336 0.44 -2.48 3.96
C SER A 336 0.22 -1.18 4.77
N LYS A 337 0.78 -1.19 5.99
CA LYS A 337 0.89 -0.11 7.00
C LYS A 337 2.33 -0.04 7.45
N SER A 338 2.92 1.14 7.50
CA SER A 338 4.22 1.28 8.17
C SER A 338 4.06 1.37 9.68
N LEU A 339 4.93 0.68 10.42
CA LEU A 339 5.10 0.86 11.86
C LEU A 339 6.19 1.90 12.12
N SER A 340 5.85 3.00 12.79
CA SER A 340 6.78 3.65 13.73
C SER A 340 6.63 2.94 15.09
N GLN A 341 7.74 2.67 15.78
CA GLN A 341 7.65 2.29 17.18
C GLN A 341 7.36 3.53 18.04
N PRO A 342 6.51 3.43 19.07
CA PRO A 342 6.33 4.53 20.02
C PRO A 342 7.56 4.64 20.93
N GLY A 343 8.47 5.56 20.61
CA GLY A 343 9.51 6.00 21.54
C GLY A 343 8.90 6.72 22.75
N PRO A 344 9.54 6.69 23.94
CA PRO A 344 8.96 7.16 25.20
C PRO A 344 8.67 8.67 25.29
N TRP A 345 8.98 9.45 24.25
CA TRP A 345 8.83 10.91 24.20
C TRP A 345 7.77 11.41 23.21
N CYS A 346 7.18 10.54 22.38
CA CYS A 346 6.18 10.94 21.39
C CYS A 346 4.75 11.04 21.97
N GLN A 347 4.45 12.13 22.69
CA GLN A 347 3.09 12.43 23.18
C GLN A 347 2.16 13.12 22.14
N ARG A 348 2.58 13.26 20.87
CA ARG A 348 1.73 13.83 19.81
C ARG A 348 1.10 12.73 18.96
N ARG A 349 -0.25 12.73 18.94
CA ARG A 349 -1.11 11.83 18.16
C ARG A 349 -0.69 11.83 16.68
N THR A 350 -0.26 10.69 16.15
CA THR A 350 -0.01 10.50 14.71
C THR A 350 -0.85 9.34 14.17
N LEU A 351 -1.49 9.56 13.02
CA LEU A 351 -2.56 8.74 12.45
C LEU A 351 -2.01 7.64 11.52
N ALA A 352 -1.73 6.43 12.05
CA ALA A 352 -1.10 5.35 11.28
C ALA A 352 -2.06 4.67 10.25
N LYS A 353 -1.96 5.04 8.95
CA LYS A 353 -3.00 4.76 7.92
C LYS A 353 -2.48 4.66 6.44
N ARG A 354 -3.08 3.94 5.45
CA ARG A 354 -3.92 2.69 5.32
C ARG A 354 -4.05 2.25 3.81
N LEU A 355 -3.71 1.02 3.36
CA LEU A 355 -3.62 0.65 1.91
C LEU A 355 -3.84 -0.86 1.50
N ALA A 356 -4.86 -1.28 0.71
CA ALA A 356 -5.06 -2.64 0.09
C ALA A 356 -5.98 -2.63 -1.18
N ALA A 357 -6.57 -3.72 -1.68
CA ALA A 357 -7.32 -3.73 -2.97
C ALA A 357 -8.87 -3.70 -2.85
N ASP A 358 -9.54 -2.80 -3.56
CA ASP A 358 -11.00 -2.82 -3.83
C ASP A 358 -11.31 -3.45 -5.19
N VAL A 359 -12.49 -4.05 -5.35
CA VAL A 359 -12.99 -4.51 -6.66
C VAL A 359 -14.36 -3.93 -7.02
N ASP A 360 -15.21 -3.68 -6.03
CA ASP A 360 -16.49 -3.00 -6.17
C ASP A 360 -16.43 -1.68 -5.40
N SER A 361 -16.14 -0.57 -6.09
CA SER A 361 -15.99 0.73 -5.44
C SER A 361 -17.27 1.20 -4.71
N TYR A 362 -18.45 0.69 -5.07
CA TYR A 362 -19.68 0.98 -4.33
C TYR A 362 -19.67 0.25 -2.99
N ARG A 363 -19.60 -1.08 -2.99
CA ARG A 363 -19.73 -1.91 -1.77
C ARG A 363 -18.48 -1.95 -0.91
N ASP A 364 -17.31 -1.72 -1.49
CA ASP A 364 -16.03 -1.79 -0.78
C ASP A 364 -15.58 -0.42 -0.26
N ALA A 365 -15.95 0.71 -0.91
CA ALA A 365 -15.31 2.00 -0.63
C ALA A 365 -16.21 3.24 -0.49
N ALA A 366 -17.41 3.26 -1.09
CA ALA A 366 -18.24 4.48 -1.18
C ALA A 366 -19.59 4.38 -0.44
N TYR A 367 -20.23 3.21 -0.45
CA TYR A 367 -21.55 2.94 0.12
C TYR A 367 -21.58 1.54 0.75
N ILE A 368 -20.77 1.31 1.78
CA ILE A 368 -20.68 0.00 2.45
C ILE A 368 -22.04 -0.30 3.10
N GLY A 369 -22.72 -1.36 2.62
CA GLY A 369 -24.09 -1.66 3.03
C GLY A 369 -25.12 -0.59 2.61
N GLY A 370 -24.80 0.30 1.68
CA GLY A 370 -25.62 1.49 1.35
C GLY A 370 -25.37 2.70 2.24
N VAL A 371 -24.52 2.59 3.28
CA VAL A 371 -24.18 3.71 4.18
C VAL A 371 -23.05 4.53 3.55
N PRO A 372 -23.18 5.86 3.39
CA PRO A 372 -22.21 6.69 2.67
C PRO A 372 -20.88 6.87 3.41
N SER A 373 -19.78 6.93 2.64
CA SER A 373 -18.40 7.05 3.12
C SER A 373 -17.86 8.48 3.13
N THR A 374 -18.75 9.49 3.11
CA THR A 374 -18.47 10.87 2.67
C THR A 374 -17.14 11.42 3.18
N LEU A 375 -16.95 11.47 4.50
CA LEU A 375 -15.75 12.03 5.13
C LEU A 375 -14.45 11.30 4.71
N TYR A 376 -14.48 9.99 4.46
CA TYR A 376 -13.29 9.27 3.97
C TYR A 376 -12.97 9.69 2.53
N LEU A 377 -13.97 9.66 1.64
CA LEU A 377 -13.78 9.98 0.22
C LEU A 377 -13.32 11.42 0.02
N GLU A 378 -13.97 12.39 0.66
CA GLU A 378 -13.61 13.81 0.57
C GLU A 378 -12.15 14.06 0.97
N ASN A 379 -11.75 13.49 2.11
CA ASN A 379 -10.36 13.57 2.58
C ASN A 379 -9.39 12.92 1.59
N TRP A 380 -9.75 11.78 0.99
CA TRP A 380 -8.89 11.09 0.02
C TRP A 380 -8.77 11.85 -1.31
N PHE A 381 -9.87 12.34 -1.88
CA PHE A 381 -9.88 13.11 -3.12
C PHE A 381 -9.16 14.44 -2.96
N ALA A 382 -9.41 15.19 -1.87
CA ALA A 382 -8.66 16.40 -1.55
C ALA A 382 -7.15 16.12 -1.43
N ARG A 383 -6.79 14.97 -0.86
CA ARG A 383 -5.39 14.55 -0.75
C ARG A 383 -4.74 14.22 -2.09
N VAL A 384 -5.41 13.50 -2.99
CA VAL A 384 -4.90 13.22 -4.34
C VAL A 384 -4.71 14.50 -5.15
N ARG A 385 -5.66 15.45 -5.09
CA ARG A 385 -5.52 16.76 -5.74
C ARG A 385 -4.27 17.50 -5.25
N GLY A 386 -4.02 17.49 -3.93
CA GLY A 386 -2.87 18.14 -3.31
C GLY A 386 -1.49 17.59 -3.70
N VAL A 387 -1.38 16.34 -4.17
CA VAL A 387 -0.10 15.73 -4.60
C VAL A 387 0.30 16.14 -6.03
N SER A 388 -0.62 16.68 -6.83
CA SER A 388 -0.31 17.10 -8.21
C SER A 388 -1.03 18.41 -8.53
N PRO A 389 -0.55 19.53 -7.96
CA PRO A 389 -1.20 20.83 -8.07
C PRO A 389 -1.14 21.44 -9.48
N LYS A 390 -0.27 20.93 -10.35
CA LYS A 390 -0.09 21.34 -11.76
C LYS A 390 -1.30 20.97 -12.64
N TRP A 391 -1.99 19.89 -12.32
CA TRP A 391 -3.07 19.31 -13.14
C TRP A 391 -4.41 19.43 -12.42
N GLN A 392 -4.94 20.66 -12.35
CA GLN A 392 -6.22 20.94 -11.68
C GLN A 392 -7.44 20.46 -12.46
N ASP A 393 -7.34 20.29 -13.78
CA ASP A 393 -8.41 19.65 -14.56
C ASP A 393 -8.39 18.13 -14.37
N HIS A 394 -9.55 17.57 -14.06
CA HIS A 394 -9.80 16.15 -13.81
C HIS A 394 -11.28 15.83 -14.01
N LEU A 395 -11.61 14.58 -14.28
CA LEU A 395 -13.00 14.12 -14.16
C LEU A 395 -13.40 14.16 -12.68
N ASP A 396 -14.51 14.83 -12.33
CA ASP A 396 -14.97 14.96 -10.95
C ASP A 396 -15.66 13.67 -10.45
N VAL A 397 -14.84 12.64 -10.26
CA VAL A 397 -15.27 11.34 -9.73
C VAL A 397 -15.86 11.48 -8.33
N GLU A 398 -15.37 12.43 -7.51
CA GLU A 398 -15.90 12.68 -6.17
C GLU A 398 -17.38 13.07 -6.22
N ASN A 399 -17.74 14.05 -7.06
CA ASN A 399 -19.11 14.48 -7.24
C ASN A 399 -19.96 13.42 -7.97
N ILE A 400 -19.39 12.64 -8.89
CA ILE A 400 -20.07 11.50 -9.50
C ILE A 400 -20.44 10.47 -8.43
N MET A 401 -19.51 10.09 -7.54
CA MET A 401 -19.77 9.15 -6.45
C MET A 401 -20.86 9.68 -5.51
N LYS A 402 -20.78 10.95 -5.09
CA LYS A 402 -21.77 11.59 -4.20
C LYS A 402 -23.19 11.62 -4.77
N ASN A 403 -23.34 11.90 -6.07
CA ASN A 403 -24.66 12.02 -6.71
C ASN A 403 -25.25 10.67 -7.18
N ASN A 404 -24.57 9.55 -6.93
CA ASN A 404 -25.05 8.22 -7.28
C ASN A 404 -25.11 7.31 -6.02
N PRO A 405 -26.04 7.57 -5.07
CA PRO A 405 -26.12 6.84 -3.81
C PRO A 405 -26.63 5.40 -3.94
N THR A 406 -27.17 5.03 -5.09
CA THR A 406 -27.62 3.68 -5.43
C THR A 406 -26.72 3.06 -6.49
N PHE A 407 -26.56 1.74 -6.44
CA PHE A 407 -25.78 1.01 -7.42
C PHE A 407 -26.45 1.11 -8.80
N ASN A 408 -25.66 1.43 -9.82
CA ASN A 408 -26.15 1.68 -11.18
C ASN A 408 -25.04 1.48 -12.22
N THR A 409 -25.32 1.79 -13.48
CA THR A 409 -24.38 1.61 -14.61
C THR A 409 -23.04 2.32 -14.41
N ILE A 410 -22.98 3.47 -13.74
CA ILE A 410 -21.73 4.20 -13.48
C ILE A 410 -20.86 3.40 -12.50
N TRP A 411 -21.46 2.84 -11.44
CA TRP A 411 -20.76 1.94 -10.51
C TRP A 411 -20.29 0.66 -11.21
N ALA A 412 -21.13 0.03 -12.02
CA ALA A 412 -20.76 -1.16 -12.81
C ALA A 412 -19.65 -0.90 -13.85
N MET A 413 -19.45 0.36 -14.30
CA MET A 413 -18.31 0.76 -15.13
C MET A 413 -17.01 0.96 -14.33
N MET A 414 -17.10 1.17 -13.02
CA MET A 414 -15.96 1.31 -12.10
C MET A 414 -15.60 0.00 -11.36
N GLU A 415 -16.39 -1.06 -11.52
CA GLU A 415 -16.08 -2.40 -11.02
C GLU A 415 -14.83 -2.98 -11.72
N SER A 416 -13.92 -3.50 -10.91
CA SER A 416 -12.86 -4.40 -11.40
C SER A 416 -13.44 -5.76 -11.71
N LYS A 417 -12.79 -6.49 -12.62
CA LYS A 417 -13.20 -7.84 -13.05
C LYS A 417 -12.10 -8.87 -12.78
N PRO A 418 -11.94 -9.35 -11.53
CA PRO A 418 -10.89 -10.30 -11.16
C PRO A 418 -10.87 -11.55 -12.04
N GLU A 419 -12.04 -12.01 -12.49
CA GLU A 419 -12.24 -13.14 -13.38
C GLU A 419 -11.64 -12.95 -14.78
N ALA A 420 -11.51 -11.71 -15.26
CA ALA A 420 -10.84 -11.43 -16.54
C ALA A 420 -9.32 -11.75 -16.51
N SER A 421 -8.74 -11.80 -15.31
CA SER A 421 -7.31 -12.04 -15.06
C SER A 421 -7.01 -13.45 -14.50
N ILE A 422 -7.98 -14.37 -14.56
CA ILE A 422 -7.95 -15.69 -13.89
C ILE A 422 -6.75 -16.60 -14.26
N GLU A 423 -6.16 -16.39 -15.44
CA GLU A 423 -4.99 -17.12 -15.93
C GLU A 423 -3.65 -16.60 -15.36
N ILE A 424 -3.61 -15.38 -14.81
CA ILE A 424 -2.39 -14.74 -14.33
C ILE A 424 -2.29 -14.92 -12.81
N PRO A 425 -1.21 -15.54 -12.28
CA PRO A 425 -0.99 -15.68 -10.84
C PRO A 425 -1.14 -14.37 -10.05
N CYS A 426 -1.84 -14.43 -8.91
CA CYS A 426 -2.19 -13.26 -8.11
C CYS A 426 -1.90 -13.47 -6.63
N PHE A 427 -1.28 -12.49 -5.96
CA PHE A 427 -1.05 -12.48 -4.52
C PHE A 427 -1.93 -11.40 -3.86
N LEU A 428 -3.00 -11.83 -3.20
CA LEU A 428 -3.98 -11.01 -2.50
C LEU A 428 -3.63 -10.89 -1.02
N ALA A 429 -3.77 -9.69 -0.47
CA ALA A 429 -3.77 -9.48 0.96
C ALA A 429 -5.06 -8.78 1.42
N ALA A 430 -5.76 -9.39 2.36
CA ALA A 430 -7.06 -8.97 2.86
C ALA A 430 -6.97 -8.47 4.30
N SER A 431 -7.40 -7.22 4.53
CA SER A 431 -7.56 -6.68 5.89
C SER A 431 -8.78 -7.27 6.57
N GLN A 432 -8.66 -7.68 7.85
CA GLN A 432 -9.75 -8.34 8.57
C GLN A 432 -10.71 -7.39 9.33
N ILE A 433 -10.41 -6.10 9.41
CA ILE A 433 -11.24 -5.11 10.16
C ILE A 433 -11.35 -3.78 9.43
N PHE A 434 -10.42 -3.47 8.53
CA PHE A 434 -10.55 -2.24 7.79
C PHE A 434 -11.64 -2.37 6.73
N MET A 435 -12.46 -1.32 6.64
CA MET A 435 -13.75 -1.40 5.98
C MET A 435 -13.63 -1.32 4.47
N ILE A 436 -12.68 -0.53 3.98
CA ILE A 436 -12.29 -0.58 2.58
C ILE A 436 -11.20 -1.61 2.38
N HIS A 437 -11.07 -2.10 1.15
CA HIS A 437 -10.05 -3.05 0.71
C HIS A 437 -10.04 -4.46 1.33
N GLY A 438 -10.74 -4.70 2.45
CA GLY A 438 -10.85 -6.05 3.04
C GLY A 438 -11.80 -6.94 2.24
N ARG A 439 -13.01 -6.43 1.99
CA ARG A 439 -14.07 -7.12 1.24
C ARG A 439 -13.66 -7.43 -0.20
N GLY A 440 -13.09 -6.45 -0.90
CA GLY A 440 -12.71 -6.60 -2.31
C GLY A 440 -11.65 -7.68 -2.56
N ALA A 441 -10.69 -7.86 -1.64
CA ALA A 441 -9.72 -8.94 -1.71
C ALA A 441 -10.35 -10.34 -1.53
N TYR A 442 -11.41 -10.47 -0.73
CA TYR A 442 -12.17 -11.72 -0.63
C TYR A 442 -13.02 -11.98 -1.88
N GLU A 443 -13.74 -10.98 -2.40
CA GLU A 443 -14.53 -11.15 -3.63
C GLU A 443 -13.63 -11.49 -4.82
N ALA A 444 -12.42 -10.92 -4.88
CA ALA A 444 -11.39 -11.30 -5.83
C ALA A 444 -10.91 -12.76 -5.69
N TRP A 445 -10.81 -13.29 -4.46
CA TRP A 445 -10.51 -14.70 -4.23
C TRP A 445 -11.64 -15.59 -4.78
N MET A 446 -12.89 -15.29 -4.40
CA MET A 446 -14.08 -16.07 -4.81
C MET A 446 -14.34 -16.06 -6.32
N ALA A 447 -13.96 -14.97 -7.01
CA ALA A 447 -14.09 -14.85 -8.47
C ALA A 447 -12.94 -15.49 -9.26
N ARG A 448 -11.91 -16.03 -8.58
CA ARG A 448 -10.70 -16.59 -9.18
C ARG A 448 -10.51 -18.06 -8.82
N ARG A 449 -9.43 -18.67 -9.30
CA ARG A 449 -9.09 -20.06 -8.98
C ARG A 449 -8.12 -20.11 -7.79
N PRO A 450 -8.35 -20.99 -6.79
CA PRO A 450 -7.42 -21.20 -5.67
C PRO A 450 -6.05 -21.78 -6.05
N ASP A 451 -5.92 -22.44 -7.21
CA ASP A 451 -4.67 -23.01 -7.70
C ASP A 451 -3.70 -21.97 -8.31
N ASN A 452 -4.20 -20.76 -8.60
CA ASN A 452 -3.47 -19.68 -9.27
C ASN A 452 -3.66 -18.32 -8.55
N THR A 453 -4.04 -18.38 -7.28
CA THR A 453 -4.26 -17.21 -6.42
C THR A 453 -3.75 -17.54 -5.03
N HIS A 454 -3.11 -16.59 -4.37
CA HIS A 454 -2.62 -16.71 -3.00
C HIS A 454 -3.31 -15.66 -2.14
N LEU A 455 -3.95 -16.06 -1.05
CA LEU A 455 -4.70 -15.17 -0.17
C LEU A 455 -4.01 -15.05 1.19
N GLN A 456 -3.86 -13.82 1.68
CA GLN A 456 -3.26 -13.54 2.97
C GLN A 456 -4.18 -12.64 3.82
N LEU A 457 -4.85 -13.22 4.82
CA LEU A 457 -5.66 -12.47 5.79
C LEU A 457 -4.76 -11.92 6.90
N VAL A 458 -4.91 -10.63 7.25
CA VAL A 458 -4.07 -9.96 8.25
C VAL A 458 -4.82 -9.32 9.42
N ASP A 459 -4.27 -9.53 10.62
CA ASP A 459 -4.76 -9.08 11.92
C ASP A 459 -4.83 -7.56 11.96
N SER A 460 -3.69 -6.98 11.63
CA SER A 460 -3.57 -5.56 11.54
C SER A 460 -4.40 -5.05 10.36
N ASP A 461 -4.92 -3.82 10.49
CA ASP A 461 -5.45 -2.97 9.42
C ASP A 461 -4.76 -3.25 8.08
N TYR A 462 -3.44 -3.43 8.15
CA TYR A 462 -2.58 -4.00 7.14
C TYR A 462 -1.39 -4.69 7.77
N TYR A 463 -0.76 -5.61 7.05
CA TYR A 463 0.62 -6.00 7.32
C TYR A 463 1.49 -4.80 7.69
N SER A 464 2.19 -4.92 8.82
CA SER A 464 3.31 -4.07 9.14
C SER A 464 4.39 -4.23 8.06
N TRP A 465 4.60 -3.25 7.20
CA TRP A 465 5.74 -3.21 6.29
C TRP A 465 6.74 -2.15 6.78
N PRO A 466 8.03 -2.47 6.94
CA PRO A 466 8.70 -3.69 6.52
C PRO A 466 8.83 -4.67 7.68
N ASN A 467 7.83 -5.53 7.92
CA ASN A 467 8.08 -6.78 8.62
C ASN A 467 8.76 -7.75 7.65
N ARG A 468 9.73 -8.51 8.17
CA ARG A 468 10.58 -9.41 7.37
C ARG A 468 9.79 -10.57 6.75
N GLU A 469 8.65 -10.90 7.35
CA GLU A 469 7.84 -12.08 7.03
C GLU A 469 6.97 -11.87 5.79
N ALA A 470 6.19 -10.79 5.72
CA ALA A 470 5.41 -10.43 4.54
C ALA A 470 6.32 -10.14 3.34
N ALA A 471 7.47 -9.50 3.60
CA ALA A 471 8.52 -9.32 2.60
C ALA A 471 9.11 -10.66 2.12
N GLY A 472 9.17 -11.67 2.99
CA GLY A 472 9.49 -13.05 2.63
C GLY A 472 8.43 -13.65 1.70
N LYS A 473 7.16 -13.69 2.12
CA LYS A 473 6.06 -14.31 1.34
C LYS A 473 5.88 -13.68 -0.05
N ILE A 474 5.92 -12.36 -0.17
CA ILE A 474 5.84 -11.68 -1.47
C ILE A 474 7.06 -11.99 -2.31
N LEU A 475 8.27 -11.99 -1.73
CA LEU A 475 9.50 -12.32 -2.47
C LEU A 475 9.52 -13.80 -2.91
N GLU A 476 8.98 -14.72 -2.13
CA GLU A 476 8.79 -16.13 -2.49
C GLU A 476 7.88 -16.26 -3.71
N PHE A 477 6.70 -15.64 -3.68
CA PHE A 477 5.78 -15.56 -4.82
C PHE A 477 6.41 -14.91 -6.07
N LEU A 478 7.10 -13.77 -5.90
CA LEU A 478 7.78 -13.08 -7.00
C LEU A 478 8.96 -13.90 -7.55
N ASN A 479 9.71 -14.62 -6.73
CA ASN A 479 10.78 -15.50 -7.19
C ASN A 479 10.17 -16.66 -8.00
N HIS A 480 9.16 -17.34 -7.46
CA HIS A 480 8.50 -18.50 -8.06
C HIS A 480 7.89 -18.22 -9.44
N HIS A 481 7.31 -17.03 -9.67
CA HIS A 481 6.68 -16.69 -10.95
C HIS A 481 7.56 -15.90 -11.94
N LEU A 482 8.68 -15.29 -11.50
CA LEU A 482 9.47 -14.39 -12.34
C LEU A 482 10.91 -14.84 -12.61
N LYS A 483 11.47 -15.69 -11.73
CA LYS A 483 12.82 -16.26 -11.88
C LYS A 483 12.74 -17.68 -12.46
N THR A 484 13.86 -18.13 -13.00
CA THR A 484 14.03 -19.47 -13.60
C THR A 484 14.68 -20.47 -12.64
N GLU A 485 14.87 -20.08 -11.38
CA GLU A 485 15.44 -20.90 -10.32
C GLU A 485 14.33 -21.72 -9.66
N ASP A 486 14.65 -22.93 -9.18
CA ASP A 486 13.68 -23.80 -8.51
C ASP A 486 13.34 -23.19 -7.14
N CYS A 487 12.13 -22.62 -7.04
CA CYS A 487 11.69 -21.82 -5.89
C CYS A 487 10.48 -22.47 -5.20
N PHE A 488 10.46 -22.42 -3.87
CA PHE A 488 9.33 -22.90 -3.07
C PHE A 488 8.00 -22.33 -3.58
N ALA A 489 6.99 -23.20 -3.66
CA ALA A 489 5.65 -22.80 -4.03
C ALA A 489 5.00 -22.04 -2.85
N PRO A 490 4.53 -20.80 -3.06
CA PRO A 490 3.88 -20.04 -2.01
C PRO A 490 2.59 -20.72 -1.51
N GLU A 491 2.28 -20.55 -0.22
CA GLU A 491 1.09 -21.13 0.41
C GLU A 491 -0.21 -20.59 -0.23
N PRO A 492 -1.27 -21.42 -0.45
CA PRO A 492 -2.53 -20.95 -1.05
C PRO A 492 -3.25 -19.93 -0.16
N VAL A 493 -3.48 -20.26 1.12
CA VAL A 493 -4.08 -19.35 2.08
C VAL A 493 -3.24 -19.25 3.34
N GLY A 494 -2.89 -18.02 3.74
CA GLY A 494 -2.29 -17.68 5.02
C GLY A 494 -3.21 -16.76 5.82
N ILE A 495 -3.38 -17.03 7.11
CA ILE A 495 -4.33 -16.34 7.98
C ILE A 495 -3.62 -15.93 9.26
N GLN A 496 -3.60 -14.63 9.57
CA GLN A 496 -3.26 -14.16 10.92
C GLN A 496 -4.47 -14.36 11.84
N MET A 497 -4.44 -15.45 12.60
CA MET A 497 -5.46 -15.73 13.61
C MET A 497 -5.23 -14.81 14.81
N ARG A 498 -6.14 -13.84 14.98
CA ARG A 498 -6.03 -12.79 16.00
C ARG A 498 -6.28 -13.32 17.41
N LEU A 499 -5.41 -12.97 18.35
CA LEU A 499 -5.51 -13.31 19.78
C LEU A 499 -5.88 -12.10 20.66
N GLY A 500 -6.08 -10.94 20.04
CA GLY A 500 -6.26 -9.65 20.70
C GLY A 500 -4.95 -9.02 21.19
N ASN A 501 -5.00 -7.70 21.45
CA ASN A 501 -3.90 -6.88 21.96
C ASN A 501 -2.62 -6.96 21.11
N GLN A 502 -2.76 -6.83 19.78
CA GLN A 502 -1.66 -6.92 18.80
C GLN A 502 -0.88 -8.24 18.86
N LYS A 503 -1.56 -9.36 19.16
CA LYS A 503 -1.01 -10.71 19.11
C LYS A 503 -1.81 -11.55 18.11
N TRP A 504 -1.09 -12.33 17.32
CA TRP A 504 -1.63 -13.27 16.36
C TRP A 504 -0.69 -14.47 16.21
N TYR A 505 -1.17 -15.55 15.59
CA TYR A 505 -0.33 -16.60 15.01
C TYR A 505 -0.71 -16.80 13.55
N TRP A 506 0.19 -17.37 12.76
CA TRP A 506 -0.13 -17.78 11.40
C TRP A 506 -0.80 -19.14 11.40
N ARG A 507 -1.88 -19.25 10.65
CA ARG A 507 -2.53 -20.49 10.24
C ARG A 507 -2.46 -20.56 8.72
N LYS A 508 -2.12 -21.71 8.14
CA LYS A 508 -2.17 -21.92 6.68
C LYS A 508 -3.30 -22.87 6.38
N GLU A 509 -4.00 -22.64 5.28
CA GLU A 509 -5.10 -23.48 4.82
C GLU A 509 -4.97 -23.72 3.30
N PRO A 510 -5.55 -24.81 2.77
CA PRO A 510 -5.57 -25.04 1.33
C PRO A 510 -6.62 -24.19 0.61
N ASP A 511 -7.60 -23.63 1.33
CA ASP A 511 -8.73 -22.89 0.77
C ASP A 511 -9.31 -21.87 1.78
N TRP A 512 -10.13 -20.94 1.29
CA TRP A 512 -10.91 -19.99 2.07
C TRP A 512 -12.34 -19.86 1.50
N PRO A 513 -13.42 -19.95 2.30
CA PRO A 513 -13.45 -20.15 3.76
C PRO A 513 -12.76 -21.43 4.24
N VAL A 514 -12.32 -21.42 5.51
CA VAL A 514 -11.51 -22.51 6.08
C VAL A 514 -12.23 -23.86 5.96
N PRO A 515 -11.57 -24.93 5.48
CA PRO A 515 -12.19 -26.25 5.40
C PRO A 515 -12.73 -26.71 6.77
N GLY A 516 -13.98 -27.18 6.78
CA GLY A 516 -14.67 -27.57 8.01
C GLY A 516 -15.26 -26.42 8.83
N THR A 517 -15.40 -25.21 8.27
CA THR A 517 -16.13 -24.11 8.93
C THR A 517 -17.59 -24.50 9.24
N GLU A 518 -18.00 -24.34 10.50
CA GLU A 518 -19.37 -24.47 10.96
C GLU A 518 -19.98 -23.09 11.26
N TYR A 519 -21.10 -22.78 10.59
CA TYR A 519 -21.79 -21.51 10.75
C TYR A 519 -22.81 -21.56 11.90
N ILE A 520 -22.34 -21.26 13.12
CA ILE A 520 -23.14 -21.33 14.34
C ILE A 520 -23.97 -20.05 14.50
N LYS A 521 -25.28 -20.21 14.74
CA LYS A 521 -26.20 -19.10 15.06
C LYS A 521 -26.19 -18.81 16.55
N TRP A 522 -25.91 -17.57 16.90
CA TRP A 522 -25.97 -17.00 18.24
C TRP A 522 -27.19 -16.08 18.32
N PHE A 523 -28.29 -16.61 18.87
CA PHE A 523 -29.57 -15.94 18.96
C PHE A 523 -29.60 -14.90 20.08
N LEU A 524 -30.26 -13.77 19.80
CA LEU A 524 -30.48 -12.68 20.74
C LEU A 524 -31.76 -12.97 21.55
N HIS A 525 -31.71 -12.79 22.87
CA HIS A 525 -32.83 -13.02 23.78
C HIS A 525 -33.32 -11.72 24.45
N PRO A 526 -34.60 -11.61 24.86
CA PRO A 526 -35.14 -10.40 25.49
C PRO A 526 -34.46 -9.96 26.81
N ASP A 527 -33.77 -10.87 27.49
CA ASP A 527 -32.97 -10.57 28.69
C ASP A 527 -31.57 -10.02 28.37
N GLN A 528 -31.27 -9.74 27.09
CA GLN A 528 -29.95 -9.34 26.56
C GLN A 528 -28.87 -10.44 26.62
N THR A 529 -29.27 -11.70 26.79
CA THR A 529 -28.35 -12.84 26.58
C THR A 529 -28.21 -13.21 25.10
N LEU A 530 -27.10 -13.87 24.79
CA LEU A 530 -26.75 -14.39 23.48
C LEU A 530 -26.43 -15.89 23.62
N THR A 531 -27.20 -16.77 22.99
CA THR A 531 -27.02 -18.23 23.12
C THR A 531 -27.20 -18.95 21.79
N THR A 532 -26.66 -20.17 21.67
CA THR A 532 -26.81 -20.99 20.46
C THR A 532 -28.19 -21.63 20.29
N THR A 533 -29.09 -21.44 21.27
CA THR A 533 -30.47 -21.92 21.25
C THR A 533 -31.43 -20.75 20.98
N PRO A 534 -32.40 -20.87 20.06
CA PRO A 534 -33.37 -19.79 19.82
C PRO A 534 -34.26 -19.55 21.05
N PRO A 535 -34.83 -18.33 21.21
CA PRO A 535 -35.88 -18.07 22.19
C PRO A 535 -37.03 -19.07 22.07
N ALA A 536 -37.58 -19.50 23.21
CA ALA A 536 -38.66 -20.48 23.23
C ALA A 536 -39.92 -19.97 22.51
N LEU A 537 -40.67 -20.88 21.89
CA LEU A 537 -42.01 -20.58 21.36
C LEU A 537 -42.89 -19.96 22.45
N GLY A 538 -43.47 -18.78 22.15
CA GLY A 538 -44.26 -18.00 23.11
C GLY A 538 -43.48 -17.00 23.97
N THR A 539 -42.16 -16.90 23.83
CA THR A 539 -41.36 -15.83 24.46
C THR A 539 -41.90 -14.45 24.08
N THR A 540 -42.21 -13.61 25.07
CA THR A 540 -42.74 -12.26 24.85
C THR A 540 -41.76 -11.39 24.06
N GLU A 541 -42.30 -10.54 23.17
CA GLU A 541 -41.51 -9.52 22.48
C GLU A 541 -40.98 -8.47 23.46
N LYS A 542 -39.73 -8.07 23.30
CA LYS A 542 -39.16 -6.86 23.91
C LYS A 542 -38.55 -5.98 22.84
N ARG A 543 -38.80 -4.68 22.98
CA ARG A 543 -38.35 -3.62 22.08
C ARG A 543 -37.18 -2.89 22.71
N PHE A 544 -36.09 -2.76 21.97
CA PHE A 544 -34.93 -1.97 22.36
C PHE A 544 -34.82 -0.76 21.45
N THR A 545 -35.39 0.35 21.90
CA THR A 545 -35.41 1.62 21.17
C THR A 545 -34.20 2.49 21.54
N TYR A 546 -33.54 3.08 20.54
CA TYR A 546 -32.40 3.97 20.70
C TYR A 546 -32.46 5.09 19.65
N SER A 547 -31.68 6.16 19.82
CA SER A 547 -31.60 7.25 18.83
C SER A 547 -30.87 6.77 17.58
N ALA A 548 -31.38 7.12 16.39
CA ALA A 548 -30.72 6.87 15.11
C ALA A 548 -29.42 7.69 14.91
N HIS A 549 -29.06 8.55 15.87
CA HIS A 549 -27.86 9.39 15.82
C HIS A 549 -26.68 8.76 16.55
N LYS A 550 -25.47 9.12 16.10
CA LYS A 550 -24.23 8.81 16.83
C LYS A 550 -24.32 9.37 18.26
N PRO A 551 -24.13 8.56 19.31
CA PRO A 551 -24.17 9.04 20.69
C PRO A 551 -22.98 9.93 21.03
N SER A 552 -23.22 10.98 21.82
CA SER A 552 -22.17 11.79 22.45
C SER A 552 -21.65 11.16 23.74
N ALA A 553 -22.54 10.49 24.49
CA ALA A 553 -22.28 9.68 25.68
C ALA A 553 -23.39 8.63 25.82
N GLY A 554 -23.26 7.68 26.76
CA GLY A 554 -24.29 6.68 27.02
C GLY A 554 -24.19 5.45 26.12
N ASN A 555 -25.27 4.66 26.07
CA ASN A 555 -25.35 3.49 25.21
C ASN A 555 -25.70 3.92 23.79
N SER A 556 -24.96 3.39 22.81
CA SER A 556 -25.14 3.67 21.39
C SER A 556 -26.34 2.98 20.76
N GLY A 557 -26.93 2.02 21.47
CA GLY A 557 -27.94 1.12 20.98
C GLY A 557 -28.15 0.01 22.00
N VAL A 558 -28.25 -1.23 21.53
CA VAL A 558 -28.43 -2.41 22.39
C VAL A 558 -27.26 -3.38 22.27
N SER A 559 -26.88 -3.98 23.41
CA SER A 559 -25.82 -4.97 23.53
C SER A 559 -26.37 -6.30 24.01
N PHE A 560 -25.87 -7.41 23.47
CA PHE A 560 -26.19 -8.79 23.88
C PHE A 560 -24.91 -9.55 24.25
N TYR A 561 -24.94 -10.38 25.28
CA TYR A 561 -23.76 -11.06 25.82
C TYR A 561 -23.92 -12.57 25.88
N SER A 562 -22.90 -13.32 25.44
CA SER A 562 -22.81 -14.75 25.74
C SER A 562 -22.40 -14.97 27.19
N LEU A 563 -22.63 -16.20 27.69
CA LEU A 563 -21.83 -16.69 28.81
C LEU A 563 -20.34 -16.74 28.41
N PRO A 564 -19.41 -16.69 29.38
CA PRO A 564 -18.00 -16.95 29.11
C PRO A 564 -17.79 -18.31 28.46
N PHE A 565 -16.94 -18.38 27.43
CA PHE A 565 -16.64 -19.64 26.74
C PHE A 565 -15.90 -20.62 27.65
N GLU A 566 -16.31 -21.89 27.65
CA GLU A 566 -15.70 -22.94 28.47
C GLU A 566 -14.33 -23.41 27.93
N GLU A 567 -14.03 -23.11 26.67
CA GLU A 567 -12.79 -23.38 25.96
C GLU A 567 -12.46 -22.24 24.97
N ASP A 568 -11.30 -22.29 24.31
CA ASP A 568 -11.01 -21.32 23.25
C ASP A 568 -11.81 -21.64 21.98
N VAL A 569 -12.43 -20.62 21.39
CA VAL A 569 -13.17 -20.75 20.12
C VAL A 569 -12.45 -19.97 19.03
N GLU A 570 -12.06 -20.68 17.96
CA GLU A 570 -11.55 -20.08 16.74
C GLU A 570 -12.71 -19.78 15.77
N MET A 571 -12.75 -18.56 15.25
CA MET A 571 -13.68 -18.13 14.21
C MET A 571 -12.86 -17.61 13.02
N ALA A 572 -13.12 -18.09 11.81
CA ALA A 572 -12.42 -17.62 10.61
C ALA A 572 -13.31 -17.75 9.36
N GLY A 573 -13.96 -16.65 8.97
CA GLY A 573 -14.84 -16.60 7.81
C GLY A 573 -15.62 -15.30 7.72
N HIS A 574 -16.64 -15.28 6.86
CA HIS A 574 -17.68 -14.25 6.88
C HIS A 574 -18.60 -14.41 8.09
N PHE A 575 -19.14 -13.28 8.54
CA PHE A 575 -20.18 -13.22 9.55
C PHE A 575 -21.44 -12.62 8.90
N ALA A 576 -22.60 -12.87 9.47
CA ALA A 576 -23.84 -12.19 9.09
C ALA A 576 -24.75 -12.04 10.30
N ALA A 577 -25.58 -11.00 10.35
CA ALA A 577 -26.63 -10.89 11.36
C ALA A 577 -28.01 -10.88 10.70
N THR A 578 -28.98 -11.61 11.26
CA THR A 578 -30.40 -11.46 10.92
C THR A 578 -31.08 -10.72 12.07
N LEU A 579 -31.78 -9.63 11.78
CA LEU A 579 -32.36 -8.73 12.78
C LEU A 579 -33.77 -8.29 12.37
N CYS A 580 -34.66 -8.09 13.35
CA CYS A 580 -35.96 -7.46 13.15
C CYS A 580 -35.93 -6.01 13.64
N ILE A 581 -36.04 -5.05 12.72
CA ILE A 581 -35.86 -3.61 12.96
C ILE A 581 -37.11 -2.82 12.54
N SER A 582 -37.39 -1.71 13.23
CA SER A 582 -38.22 -0.61 12.72
C SER A 582 -37.55 0.74 13.06
N SER A 583 -38.02 1.83 12.46
CA SER A 583 -37.62 3.19 12.81
C SER A 583 -38.81 4.15 12.75
N THR A 584 -38.72 5.28 13.46
CA THR A 584 -39.63 6.41 13.25
C THR A 584 -39.35 7.17 11.96
N ALA A 585 -38.13 7.03 11.40
CA ALA A 585 -37.72 7.59 10.12
C ALA A 585 -38.06 6.63 8.96
N PRO A 586 -38.10 7.12 7.69
CA PRO A 586 -38.31 6.28 6.51
C PRO A 586 -37.12 5.37 6.18
N ASP A 587 -36.01 5.47 6.90
CA ASP A 587 -34.82 4.63 6.77
C ASP A 587 -34.03 4.62 8.09
N ALA A 588 -33.07 3.71 8.23
CA ALA A 588 -32.19 3.60 9.38
C ALA A 588 -30.83 3.04 8.97
N ASP A 589 -29.74 3.51 9.58
CA ASP A 589 -28.42 2.89 9.40
C ASP A 589 -28.16 1.92 10.55
N VAL A 590 -27.91 0.65 10.24
CA VAL A 590 -27.67 -0.41 11.23
C VAL A 590 -26.21 -0.86 11.15
N VAL A 591 -25.49 -0.64 12.23
CA VAL A 591 -24.12 -1.12 12.46
C VAL A 591 -24.15 -2.25 13.46
N VAL A 592 -23.58 -3.40 13.09
CA VAL A 592 -23.41 -4.57 13.95
C VAL A 592 -21.94 -4.73 14.29
N LEU A 593 -21.61 -4.78 15.59
CA LEU A 593 -20.24 -4.95 16.09
C LEU A 593 -20.14 -6.22 16.95
N ALA A 594 -19.25 -7.13 16.60
CA ALA A 594 -18.93 -8.31 17.39
C ALA A 594 -17.63 -8.08 18.19
N TRP A 595 -17.70 -8.06 19.51
CA TRP A 595 -16.57 -7.85 20.43
C TRP A 595 -16.28 -9.12 21.22
N ALA A 596 -15.00 -9.39 21.50
CA ALA A 596 -14.64 -10.26 22.62
C ALA A 596 -14.36 -9.42 23.87
N ILE A 597 -14.92 -9.86 24.99
CA ILE A 597 -14.87 -9.18 26.29
C ILE A 597 -14.07 -10.06 27.26
N ASP A 598 -13.08 -9.47 27.93
CA ASP A 598 -12.24 -10.18 28.89
C ASP A 598 -12.97 -10.54 30.19
N GLU A 599 -12.33 -11.36 31.03
CA GLU A 599 -12.82 -11.77 32.36
C GLU A 599 -13.05 -10.60 33.36
N HIS A 600 -12.70 -9.37 32.98
CA HIS A 600 -12.94 -8.15 33.75
C HIS A 600 -14.01 -7.24 33.11
N GLY A 601 -14.72 -7.71 32.07
CA GLY A 601 -15.77 -6.97 31.40
C GLY A 601 -15.27 -5.90 30.41
N ARG A 602 -14.01 -5.96 29.98
CA ARG A 602 -13.40 -4.96 29.08
C ARG A 602 -13.31 -5.45 27.65
N ALA A 603 -13.46 -4.54 26.69
CA ALA A 603 -13.22 -4.80 25.28
C ALA A 603 -11.76 -5.17 25.03
N VAL A 604 -11.53 -6.34 24.44
CA VAL A 604 -10.21 -6.73 23.96
C VAL A 604 -9.96 -6.09 22.59
N ALA A 605 -8.79 -5.48 22.40
CA ALA A 605 -8.43 -4.83 21.14
C ALA A 605 -8.07 -5.89 20.07
N TYR A 606 -9.00 -6.23 19.19
CA TYR A 606 -8.73 -7.17 18.08
C TYR A 606 -8.12 -6.49 16.84
N GLY A 607 -7.74 -5.22 16.92
CA GLY A 607 -7.14 -4.46 15.83
C GLY A 607 -5.67 -4.12 16.02
N ALA A 608 -5.09 -3.56 14.95
CA ALA A 608 -3.66 -3.28 14.82
C ALA A 608 -3.10 -2.24 15.80
N ASN A 609 -3.96 -1.56 16.55
CA ASN A 609 -3.57 -0.52 17.50
C ASN A 609 -4.13 -0.85 18.88
N SER A 610 -3.25 -1.25 19.81
CA SER A 610 -3.62 -1.52 21.19
C SER A 610 -4.14 -0.28 21.95
N SER A 611 -3.96 0.94 21.42
CA SER A 611 -4.49 2.17 22.03
C SER A 611 -5.90 2.56 21.58
N GLU A 612 -6.46 1.96 20.52
CA GLU A 612 -7.80 2.19 19.97
C GLU A 612 -8.44 0.81 19.72
N PRO A 613 -9.14 0.18 20.70
CA PRO A 613 -9.63 -1.18 20.54
C PRO A 613 -10.69 -1.29 19.44
N GLU A 614 -10.61 -2.36 18.69
CA GLU A 614 -11.51 -2.66 17.56
C GLU A 614 -12.28 -3.95 17.82
N PRO A 615 -13.51 -4.07 17.27
CA PRO A 615 -14.27 -5.31 17.32
C PRO A 615 -13.55 -6.43 16.56
N LEU A 616 -13.91 -7.66 16.87
CA LEU A 616 -13.52 -8.86 16.14
C LEU A 616 -14.00 -8.77 14.69
N ALA A 617 -15.27 -8.43 14.48
CA ALA A 617 -15.88 -8.24 13.16
C ALA A 617 -16.94 -7.14 13.22
N LYS A 618 -17.26 -6.53 12.07
CA LYS A 618 -18.28 -5.48 11.95
C LYS A 618 -18.95 -5.45 10.58
N GLY A 619 -20.21 -5.04 10.56
CA GLY A 619 -21.06 -4.96 9.37
C GLY A 619 -22.00 -3.77 9.41
N PHE A 620 -22.48 -3.39 8.24
CA PHE A 620 -23.21 -2.15 7.99
C PHE A 620 -24.35 -2.44 7.02
N LEU A 621 -25.53 -1.87 7.27
CA LEU A 621 -26.64 -1.88 6.33
C LEU A 621 -27.52 -0.65 6.54
N ARG A 622 -27.77 0.08 5.46
CA ARG A 622 -28.89 1.01 5.37
C ARG A 622 -30.17 0.24 5.10
N VAL A 623 -31.15 0.33 5.99
CA VAL A 623 -32.32 -0.57 6.03
C VAL A 623 -33.14 -0.50 4.74
N SER A 624 -33.27 0.65 4.07
CA SER A 624 -33.94 0.75 2.78
C SER A 624 -33.26 -0.07 1.67
N HIS A 625 -31.94 -0.28 1.74
CA HIS A 625 -31.19 -1.10 0.79
C HIS A 625 -31.25 -2.62 1.11
N ARG A 626 -32.06 -3.07 2.09
CA ARG A 626 -32.12 -4.47 2.56
C ARG A 626 -32.42 -5.53 1.48
N LYS A 627 -32.91 -5.15 0.29
CA LYS A 627 -33.24 -6.08 -0.80
C LYS A 627 -32.00 -6.86 -1.28
N THR A 628 -31.97 -8.14 -0.95
CA THR A 628 -30.94 -9.09 -1.37
C THR A 628 -31.16 -9.64 -2.78
N ASP A 629 -30.04 -10.04 -3.38
CA ASP A 629 -29.92 -10.85 -4.59
C ASP A 629 -29.89 -12.33 -4.19
N PRO A 630 -30.89 -13.14 -4.54
CA PRO A 630 -30.96 -14.55 -4.12
C PRO A 630 -29.96 -15.46 -4.84
N GLU A 631 -29.40 -15.06 -5.98
CA GLU A 631 -28.41 -15.86 -6.74
C GLU A 631 -26.99 -15.64 -6.20
N ARG A 632 -26.72 -14.44 -5.65
CA ARG A 632 -25.40 -14.07 -5.10
C ARG A 632 -25.29 -14.21 -3.57
N SER A 633 -26.42 -14.25 -2.86
CA SER A 633 -26.44 -14.36 -1.39
C SER A 633 -26.10 -15.77 -0.91
N LEU A 634 -25.25 -15.84 0.11
CA LEU A 634 -25.02 -17.06 0.91
C LEU A 634 -25.63 -16.85 2.31
N PRO A 635 -25.97 -17.91 3.07
CA PRO A 635 -26.54 -17.76 4.42
C PRO A 635 -25.67 -16.93 5.39
N TRP A 636 -24.36 -16.92 5.17
CA TRP A 636 -23.33 -16.19 5.92
C TRP A 636 -22.76 -14.97 5.19
N ARG A 637 -23.21 -14.67 3.97
CA ARG A 637 -22.81 -13.50 3.17
C ARG A 637 -24.01 -13.02 2.34
N PRO A 638 -24.92 -12.23 2.92
CA PRO A 638 -26.03 -11.66 2.15
C PRO A 638 -25.48 -10.70 1.10
N TRP A 639 -26.05 -10.72 -0.11
CA TRP A 639 -25.65 -9.82 -1.19
C TRP A 639 -26.75 -8.81 -1.45
N HIS A 640 -26.54 -7.54 -1.10
CA HIS A 640 -27.54 -6.50 -1.33
C HIS A 640 -27.41 -5.91 -2.75
N THR A 641 -28.56 -5.73 -3.40
CA THR A 641 -28.63 -5.22 -4.78
C THR A 641 -28.28 -3.73 -4.87
N HIS A 642 -28.72 -2.95 -3.89
CA HIS A 642 -28.59 -1.49 -3.80
C HIS A 642 -29.12 -0.69 -5.01
N LEU A 643 -29.96 -1.29 -5.87
CA LEU A 643 -30.57 -0.60 -7.02
C LEU A 643 -31.65 0.39 -6.57
N GLN A 644 -31.85 1.47 -7.32
CA GLN A 644 -32.85 2.50 -7.03
C GLN A 644 -34.27 1.95 -6.89
N ASP A 645 -34.70 1.11 -7.83
CA ASP A 645 -36.05 0.52 -7.83
C ASP A 645 -36.20 -0.63 -6.81
N HIS A 646 -35.12 -0.98 -6.10
CA HIS A 646 -35.10 -1.98 -5.05
C HIS A 646 -35.04 -1.39 -3.64
N LEU A 647 -35.07 -0.05 -3.50
CA LEU A 647 -35.16 0.61 -2.21
C LEU A 647 -36.53 0.36 -1.57
N LEU A 648 -36.53 0.02 -0.29
CA LEU A 648 -37.72 -0.31 0.49
C LEU A 648 -37.81 0.61 1.72
N PRO A 649 -38.30 1.85 1.61
CA PRO A 649 -38.45 2.73 2.78
C PRO A 649 -39.29 2.11 3.90
N LEU A 650 -38.93 2.37 5.14
CA LEU A 650 -39.71 2.02 6.33
C LEU A 650 -40.98 2.88 6.39
N GLN A 651 -42.08 2.29 6.84
CA GLN A 651 -43.40 2.95 6.96
C GLN A 651 -43.68 3.50 8.37
N GLY A 652 -42.66 3.55 9.24
CA GLY A 652 -42.72 4.06 10.61
C GLY A 652 -42.54 2.97 11.69
N PRO A 653 -42.74 3.30 12.99
CA PRO A 653 -42.24 2.50 14.13
C PRO A 653 -43.01 1.19 14.39
N ASN A 654 -44.02 0.89 13.57
CA ASN A 654 -44.74 -0.39 13.59
C ASN A 654 -44.41 -1.27 12.38
N ASP A 655 -43.66 -0.76 11.40
CA ASP A 655 -43.18 -1.50 10.24
C ASP A 655 -41.92 -2.29 10.61
N VAL A 656 -42.14 -3.42 11.28
CA VAL A 656 -41.06 -4.31 11.74
C VAL A 656 -40.62 -5.23 10.60
N VAL A 657 -39.48 -4.88 9.99
CA VAL A 657 -38.90 -5.59 8.85
C VAL A 657 -37.75 -6.50 9.30
N GLU A 658 -37.62 -7.66 8.67
CA GLU A 658 -36.43 -8.50 8.81
C GLU A 658 -35.34 -7.99 7.86
N ILE A 659 -34.12 -7.86 8.36
CA ILE A 659 -32.92 -7.51 7.60
C ILE A 659 -31.84 -8.56 7.83
N THR A 660 -30.99 -8.75 6.83
CA THR A 660 -29.74 -9.50 6.94
C THR A 660 -28.57 -8.54 6.72
N VAL A 661 -27.63 -8.42 7.64
CA VAL A 661 -26.46 -7.51 7.55
C VAL A 661 -25.22 -8.31 7.15
N GLU A 662 -24.52 -7.90 6.09
CA GLU A 662 -23.19 -8.42 5.75
C GLU A 662 -22.17 -7.93 6.79
N ILE A 663 -21.44 -8.85 7.42
CA ILE A 663 -20.39 -8.53 8.39
C ILE A 663 -19.06 -9.04 7.80
N MET A 664 -18.05 -8.17 7.79
CA MET A 664 -16.79 -8.37 7.05
C MET A 664 -16.04 -9.64 7.49
N PRO A 665 -15.31 -10.30 6.57
CA PRO A 665 -14.57 -11.51 6.87
C PRO A 665 -13.47 -11.25 7.91
N ALA A 666 -13.40 -12.13 8.91
CA ALA A 666 -12.58 -11.96 10.09
C ALA A 666 -12.08 -13.31 10.62
N ALA A 667 -10.83 -13.34 11.12
CA ALA A 667 -10.20 -14.51 11.71
C ALA A 667 -9.62 -14.21 13.11
N ALA A 668 -10.08 -14.93 14.13
CA ALA A 668 -9.79 -14.64 15.54
C ALA A 668 -9.98 -15.86 16.44
N ARG A 669 -9.32 -15.87 17.60
CA ARG A 669 -9.56 -16.80 18.71
C ARG A 669 -10.09 -16.04 19.92
N ILE A 670 -11.34 -16.30 20.31
CA ILE A 670 -11.86 -15.89 21.62
C ILE A 670 -11.35 -16.90 22.65
N ARG A 671 -10.76 -16.42 23.74
CA ARG A 671 -10.18 -17.28 24.77
C ARG A 671 -11.25 -17.89 25.69
N LYS A 672 -10.94 -19.04 26.28
CA LYS A 672 -11.63 -19.56 27.46
C LYS A 672 -11.79 -18.47 28.53
N GLY A 673 -12.97 -18.37 29.13
CA GLY A 673 -13.30 -17.39 30.18
C GLY A 673 -13.65 -15.99 29.66
N TRP A 674 -13.52 -15.72 28.36
CA TRP A 674 -14.00 -14.48 27.73
C TRP A 674 -15.40 -14.69 27.16
N SER A 675 -16.16 -13.62 26.91
CA SER A 675 -17.50 -13.67 26.31
C SER A 675 -17.58 -12.92 24.97
N LEU A 676 -18.51 -13.34 24.11
CA LEU A 676 -18.90 -12.61 22.91
C LEU A 676 -19.96 -11.56 23.27
N ARG A 677 -19.71 -10.30 22.93
CA ARG A 677 -20.69 -9.20 22.98
C ARG A 677 -21.06 -8.79 21.56
N VAL A 678 -22.35 -8.64 21.28
CA VAL A 678 -22.87 -8.15 20.00
C VAL A 678 -23.61 -6.84 20.24
N ASP A 679 -23.16 -5.76 19.59
CA ASP A 679 -23.83 -4.47 19.60
C ASP A 679 -24.62 -4.25 18.31
N ILE A 680 -25.82 -3.67 18.44
CA ILE A 680 -26.64 -3.14 17.35
C ILE A 680 -26.89 -1.66 17.64
N CYS A 681 -26.46 -0.79 16.73
CA CYS A 681 -26.33 0.65 16.94
C CYS A 681 -26.28 1.42 15.60
N PRO A 682 -26.45 2.75 15.57
CA PRO A 682 -26.45 3.53 14.33
C PRO A 682 -25.03 3.94 13.87
N SER A 683 -23.99 3.64 14.65
CA SER A 683 -22.61 4.02 14.33
C SER A 683 -21.62 3.12 15.09
N GLU A 684 -20.36 3.10 14.66
CA GLU A 684 -19.28 2.36 15.34
C GLU A 684 -18.93 2.90 16.74
N TYR A 685 -19.51 4.02 17.17
CA TYR A 685 -19.13 4.70 18.40
C TYR A 685 -19.65 3.95 19.63
N GLN A 686 -18.80 3.60 20.60
CA GLN A 686 -19.18 2.81 21.80
C GLN A 686 -18.69 3.44 23.13
N PRO A 687 -19.10 4.68 23.47
CA PRO A 687 -18.48 5.46 24.55
C PRO A 687 -18.64 4.86 25.96
N ASN A 688 -19.64 4.00 26.16
CA ASN A 688 -19.88 3.28 27.42
C ASN A 688 -19.17 1.92 27.55
N LEU A 689 -18.52 1.40 26.51
CA LEU A 689 -17.87 0.09 26.53
C LEU A 689 -16.54 0.16 27.31
N PRO A 690 -16.34 -0.59 28.42
CA PRO A 690 -15.11 -0.50 29.20
C PRO A 690 -13.87 -0.85 28.37
N GLY A 691 -12.87 0.03 28.40
CA GLY A 691 -11.66 -0.08 27.57
C GLY A 691 -11.76 0.62 26.21
N TYR A 692 -12.97 0.92 25.69
CA TYR A 692 -13.14 1.58 24.40
C TYR A 692 -12.51 2.97 24.35
N LYS A 693 -11.86 3.27 23.22
CA LYS A 693 -11.29 4.58 22.89
C LYS A 693 -11.64 4.88 21.44
N ALA A 694 -12.33 5.99 21.23
CA ALA A 694 -12.83 6.41 19.93
C ALA A 694 -11.72 6.47 18.86
N PRO A 695 -11.86 5.77 17.71
CA PRO A 695 -10.86 5.79 16.67
C PRO A 695 -10.85 7.12 15.93
N SER A 696 -9.65 7.68 15.78
CA SER A 696 -9.43 9.07 15.39
C SER A 696 -9.74 9.46 13.93
N MET A 697 -9.99 8.49 13.04
CA MET A 697 -10.43 8.71 11.64
C MET A 697 -11.01 7.40 11.07
N ARG A 698 -12.10 6.91 11.67
CA ARG A 698 -12.97 5.80 11.21
C ARG A 698 -14.38 6.05 11.74
N LEU A 699 -14.90 7.23 11.45
CA LEU A 699 -16.22 7.64 11.88
C LEU A 699 -17.07 7.68 10.63
N TRP A 700 -17.75 6.56 10.39
CA TRP A 700 -18.90 6.51 9.51
C TRP A 700 -20.02 7.19 10.25
N TYR A 701 -20.51 8.28 9.66
CA TYR A 701 -21.64 9.04 10.15
C TYR A 701 -22.82 8.68 9.26
N GLY A 702 -23.89 8.16 9.86
CA GLY A 702 -25.20 8.16 9.20
C GLY A 702 -25.69 9.60 9.15
N GLU A 703 -25.32 10.35 8.11
CA GLU A 703 -25.60 11.80 8.00
C GLU A 703 -27.01 12.15 7.52
N THR A 704 -27.95 11.19 7.47
CA THR A 704 -29.18 11.33 6.68
C THR A 704 -30.48 10.89 7.37
N HIS A 705 -30.59 11.05 8.70
CA HIS A 705 -31.87 10.85 9.43
C HIS A 705 -32.25 12.09 10.25
N ASP A 706 -33.56 12.33 10.41
CA ASP A 706 -34.09 13.45 11.19
C ASP A 706 -33.54 13.46 12.62
N GLN A 707 -33.32 14.65 13.19
CA GLN A 707 -32.63 14.83 14.50
C GLN A 707 -33.27 14.05 15.66
N ASP A 708 -34.58 13.79 15.60
CA ASP A 708 -35.36 13.09 16.63
C ASP A 708 -35.68 11.62 16.27
N ALA A 709 -35.05 11.06 15.23
CA ALA A 709 -35.33 9.69 14.77
C ALA A 709 -34.91 8.62 15.81
N LEU A 710 -35.77 7.60 15.97
CA LEU A 710 -35.59 6.48 16.89
C LEU A 710 -35.67 5.14 16.15
N ASP A 711 -34.63 4.34 16.28
CA ASP A 711 -34.57 2.97 15.76
C ASP A 711 -34.93 1.98 16.86
N THR A 712 -35.51 0.83 16.50
CA THR A 712 -35.92 -0.21 17.46
C THR A 712 -35.57 -1.60 16.98
N VAL A 713 -34.88 -2.37 17.83
CA VAL A 713 -34.65 -3.82 17.64
C VAL A 713 -35.75 -4.61 18.37
N HIS A 714 -36.39 -5.55 17.67
CA HIS A 714 -37.52 -6.35 18.15
C HIS A 714 -37.08 -7.80 18.41
N VAL A 715 -36.99 -8.21 19.68
CA VAL A 715 -36.49 -9.54 20.09
C VAL A 715 -37.57 -10.34 20.81
N GLY A 716 -37.72 -11.62 20.49
CA GLY A 716 -38.84 -12.45 20.98
C GLY A 716 -40.10 -12.29 20.11
N GLY A 717 -41.27 -12.71 20.59
CA GLY A 717 -42.54 -12.51 19.88
C GLY A 717 -42.61 -13.16 18.49
N SER A 718 -42.04 -14.37 18.35
CA SER A 718 -41.80 -15.09 17.07
C SER A 718 -40.78 -14.47 16.10
N ARG A 719 -40.12 -13.35 16.46
CA ARG A 719 -39.07 -12.73 15.64
C ARG A 719 -37.74 -13.48 15.74
N THR A 720 -37.08 -13.68 14.60
CA THR A 720 -35.77 -14.32 14.52
C THR A 720 -34.67 -13.27 14.53
N ASN A 721 -33.80 -13.31 15.55
CA ASN A 721 -32.64 -12.43 15.66
C ASN A 721 -31.41 -13.26 16.02
N PHE A 722 -30.35 -13.23 15.22
CA PHE A 722 -29.09 -13.92 15.51
C PHE A 722 -27.88 -13.28 14.82
N LEU A 723 -26.71 -13.44 15.43
CA LEU A 723 -25.41 -13.35 14.76
C LEU A 723 -25.01 -14.74 14.27
N MET A 724 -24.50 -14.86 13.05
CA MET A 724 -23.93 -16.09 12.50
C MET A 724 -22.41 -16.00 12.55
N CYS A 725 -21.78 -16.94 13.25
CA CYS A 725 -20.34 -16.98 13.48
C CYS A 725 -19.69 -18.16 12.73
N PRO A 726 -18.60 -17.95 11.95
CA PRO A 726 -17.88 -18.98 11.22
C PRO A 726 -16.88 -19.70 12.15
N VAL A 727 -17.34 -20.65 12.96
CA VAL A 727 -16.47 -21.40 13.89
C VAL A 727 -15.65 -22.41 13.08
N VAL A 728 -14.36 -22.52 13.38
CA VAL A 728 -13.43 -23.38 12.63
C VAL A 728 -12.73 -24.40 13.53
N PRO A 729 -12.37 -25.60 13.03
CA PRO A 729 -11.60 -26.57 13.79
C PRO A 729 -10.28 -25.96 14.28
N ARG A 730 -9.91 -26.19 15.54
CA ARG A 730 -8.65 -25.69 16.10
C ARG A 730 -7.46 -26.30 15.38
N SER A 731 -6.45 -25.48 15.07
CA SER A 731 -5.20 -25.95 14.45
C SER A 731 -4.06 -25.91 15.47
N GLU A 732 -3.64 -27.09 15.93
CA GLU A 732 -2.60 -27.23 16.98
C GLU A 732 -1.16 -27.15 16.44
N ASN A 733 -0.99 -27.19 15.12
CA ASN A 733 0.30 -27.47 14.46
C ASN A 733 1.19 -26.25 14.16
N TYR A 734 0.92 -25.08 14.75
CA TYR A 734 1.69 -23.86 14.46
C TYR A 734 2.64 -23.44 15.59
N PRO A 735 3.91 -23.11 15.31
CA PRO A 735 4.81 -22.53 16.30
C PRO A 735 4.22 -21.22 16.86
N GLY A 736 3.97 -21.19 18.18
CA GLY A 736 3.29 -20.06 18.83
C GLY A 736 1.78 -20.26 19.06
N CYS A 737 1.18 -21.36 18.58
CA CYS A 737 0.05 -21.95 19.30
C CYS A 737 0.58 -22.56 20.61
N ILE A 738 -0.13 -22.29 21.71
CA ILE A 738 0.17 -22.74 23.09
C ILE A 738 1.38 -21.97 23.68
N THR A 739 1.34 -21.42 24.91
CA THR A 739 0.31 -21.42 25.98
C THR A 739 -0.43 -20.08 26.09
#